data_AF-A0A9D8NZJ6-F1
#
_entry.id   AF-A0A9D8NZJ6-F1
#
_cell.length_a   1.000
_cell.length_b   1.000
_cell.length_c   1.000
_cell.angle_alpha   90.00
_cell.angle_beta   90.00
_cell.angle_gamma   90.00
#
_symmetry.space_group_name_H-M   'P 1'
#
loop_
_entity.id
_entity.type
_entity.pdbx_description
1 polymer ?
#
loop_
_entity_poly.entity_id
_entity_poly.type
_entity_poly.pdbx_seq_one_letter_code
_entity_poly.pdbx_strand_id
1 'polypeptide(L)'
;MRLQTLSLVLMPLLSTHPTAARATPAAVAAADPLPVHQAARSQSAYSAIDLGTLGGVTTKAMGINDDGQIVGVSQSGSNYYGFLWNDGTMTNLGALGANGSWAYDVNDAGQVVGGSANASGDLHAFLWQNNTMQDLGTLGGLISFAYEINSTGEAVGQAQDADALGHAVLWGSGGIVDLGDLDPVWPAGGIALGINGAGQVVGGSYNAAGDLHAFLWQNGGMQDLGTLGGDSSEAEAINENSQVVGVSRLSDNTTNRAFLWDGAMQDLGALTWTHSIAYDINDKGQVVGALSTGQNSRAFIWANGQMRDLNDLIPQDSGWVLNEARAINERGQVVGFGTFGGQTRAFLLEPQGYHWANPSGGSWHLATNWDPQGIPGTGDVAIFDIGGSYSVDVSTLASPRSRFAIDRLIIASTNTVAFNNMDLNLVYDSPEVPSLEVNDDATAHVYSGAATFSHAIIGGRAPANPPALPTAHLQVVGSGTSLTGTGRLTVGDESPGQVFVTGGGHLSSTESRLGGLLPDAWGGAEVSGDGSYWSTGNIAVGYGDSASLTIRGGARVDSDDAFVSYGIPSEDSQVIIDGAGLGPSSLWALQGSLTIGNAEFGSVEVLDGGQLYVHQNVSIKSGGLRVDGTLPNGGPSRFDVLGDVLVGGPGSVNLLALWSGATGGIEGNLILGMDGEGAAILWGQAHIGSSTQLDVVDPLAGLCAIGRAYNAGISLDGGGLL
;
A
#
# COMPACT_ATOMS: atom_id res chain seq x y z
N MET A 1 -55.32 63.19 -19.04
CA MET A 1 -54.58 62.70 -20.23
C MET A 1 -54.28 61.22 -19.97
N ARG A 2 -54.59 60.36 -20.94
CA ARG A 2 -54.72 58.88 -20.88
C ARG A 2 -53.48 58.19 -20.24
N LEU A 3 -53.65 57.31 -19.24
CA LEU A 3 -54.03 55.88 -19.25
C LEU A 3 -52.92 54.92 -19.75
N GLN A 4 -52.30 54.20 -18.81
CA GLN A 4 -52.17 52.71 -18.72
C GLN A 4 -51.06 52.34 -17.68
N THR A 5 -51.41 52.00 -16.41
CA THR A 5 -51.79 50.68 -15.82
C THR A 5 -50.58 49.77 -15.56
N LEU A 6 -49.97 49.72 -14.35
CA LEU A 6 -50.37 49.16 -13.03
C LEU A 6 -50.51 47.62 -13.04
N SER A 7 -49.85 46.84 -12.17
CA SER A 7 -50.25 46.56 -10.76
C SER A 7 -49.35 45.46 -10.15
N LEU A 8 -49.27 45.21 -8.84
CA LEU A 8 -49.47 45.97 -7.61
C LEU A 8 -49.06 45.03 -6.44
N VAL A 9 -48.48 45.60 -5.39
CA VAL A 9 -48.08 44.99 -4.13
C VAL A 9 -49.26 44.92 -3.15
N LEU A 10 -49.39 43.75 -2.51
CA LEU A 10 -49.73 43.39 -1.13
C LEU A 10 -50.70 44.23 -0.24
N MET A 11 -51.44 43.43 0.54
CA MET A 11 -51.83 43.57 1.96
C MET A 11 -53.31 43.85 2.32
N PRO A 12 -53.77 43.34 3.49
CA PRO A 12 -54.97 42.50 3.57
C PRO A 12 -55.97 43.01 4.64
N LEU A 13 -57.07 42.27 4.87
CA LEU A 13 -57.55 41.84 6.20
C LEU A 13 -58.98 41.26 6.14
N LEU A 14 -59.23 40.35 7.10
CA LEU A 14 -60.49 39.73 7.56
C LEU A 14 -61.05 38.52 6.78
N SER A 15 -61.11 37.34 7.42
CA SER A 15 -62.28 36.96 8.26
C SER A 15 -62.24 35.52 8.81
N THR A 16 -62.59 35.41 10.10
CA THR A 16 -63.48 34.43 10.79
C THR A 16 -63.36 32.90 10.63
N HIS A 17 -63.01 32.27 11.77
CA HIS A 17 -63.25 30.94 12.40
C HIS A 17 -64.27 29.92 11.80
N PRO A 18 -64.38 28.67 12.32
CA PRO A 18 -63.38 27.65 12.71
C PRO A 18 -63.77 26.20 12.26
N THR A 19 -62.83 25.24 12.16
CA THR A 19 -63.10 23.81 12.44
C THR A 19 -61.82 23.05 12.81
N ALA A 20 -61.97 22.17 13.78
CA ALA A 20 -60.98 21.40 14.55
C ALA A 20 -59.92 20.60 13.76
N ALA A 21 -58.68 20.64 14.26
CA ALA A 21 -57.78 19.50 14.28
C ALA A 21 -56.73 19.63 15.42
N ARG A 22 -56.80 18.67 16.35
CA ARG A 22 -55.72 18.10 17.17
C ARG A 22 -54.56 19.00 17.60
N ALA A 23 -54.50 19.28 18.90
CA ALA A 23 -53.32 19.82 19.56
C ALA A 23 -52.14 18.85 19.51
N THR A 24 -51.08 19.23 18.80
CA THR A 24 -49.70 18.81 19.07
C THR A 24 -49.03 19.95 19.84
N PRO A 25 -48.66 19.77 21.12
CA PRO A 25 -47.77 20.72 21.77
C PRO A 25 -46.42 20.66 21.07
N ALA A 26 -45.92 21.83 20.66
CA ALA A 26 -44.56 22.02 20.22
C ALA A 26 -43.62 21.38 21.24
N ALA A 27 -42.78 20.45 20.76
CA ALA A 27 -41.67 19.93 21.52
C ALA A 27 -40.76 21.12 21.86
N VAL A 28 -40.77 21.48 23.14
CA VAL A 28 -39.68 22.19 23.78
C VAL A 28 -38.43 21.38 23.46
N ALA A 29 -37.48 22.01 22.77
CA ALA A 29 -36.16 21.45 22.57
C ALA A 29 -35.55 21.18 23.96
N ALA A 30 -35.70 19.93 24.40
CA ALA A 30 -34.87 19.38 25.46
C ALA A 30 -33.48 19.25 24.82
N ALA A 31 -32.64 20.26 25.06
CA ALA A 31 -31.22 20.08 24.98
C ALA A 31 -30.87 18.97 25.98
N ASP A 32 -30.62 17.78 25.47
CA ASP A 32 -29.91 16.78 26.24
C ASP A 32 -28.49 17.33 26.49
N PRO A 33 -28.08 17.48 27.76
CA PRO A 33 -26.68 17.76 28.04
C PRO A 33 -25.91 16.48 27.73
N LEU A 34 -25.19 16.49 26.60
CA LEU A 34 -24.07 15.58 26.40
C LEU A 34 -23.17 15.66 27.65
N PRO A 35 -22.61 14.53 28.13
CA PRO A 35 -21.70 14.57 29.26
C PRO A 35 -20.56 15.52 28.96
N VAL A 36 -20.40 16.52 29.82
CA VAL A 36 -19.26 17.41 29.83
C VAL A 36 -18.03 16.56 30.18
N HIS A 37 -17.29 16.11 29.16
CA HIS A 37 -15.93 15.66 29.33
C HIS A 37 -15.02 16.88 29.50
N GLN A 38 -14.90 17.37 30.75
CA GLN A 38 -13.69 18.05 31.20
C GLN A 38 -12.76 16.97 31.77
N ALA A 39 -11.50 16.82 31.39
CA ALA A 39 -10.62 17.68 30.61
C ALA A 39 -9.82 16.80 29.63
N ALA A 40 -9.96 17.04 28.33
CA ALA A 40 -8.95 16.59 27.37
C ALA A 40 -7.69 17.42 27.65
N ARG A 41 -6.62 16.79 28.12
CA ARG A 41 -5.31 17.30 27.72
C ARG A 41 -5.29 17.18 26.20
N SER A 42 -5.07 18.29 25.49
CA SER A 42 -4.76 18.25 24.07
C SER A 42 -3.44 17.51 23.93
N GLN A 43 -3.51 16.20 23.70
CA GLN A 43 -2.34 15.43 23.32
C GLN A 43 -1.86 15.96 21.97
N SER A 44 -0.56 16.18 21.88
CA SER A 44 0.14 16.31 20.63
C SER A 44 -0.13 15.08 19.75
N ALA A 45 -0.78 15.29 18.60
CA ALA A 45 -1.00 14.23 17.62
C ALA A 45 0.30 13.78 16.94
N TYR A 46 1.35 14.60 17.05
CA TYR A 46 2.67 14.33 16.49
C TYR A 46 3.77 14.44 17.53
N SER A 47 4.80 13.62 17.38
CA SER A 47 6.13 13.90 17.95
C SER A 47 7.02 14.53 16.88
N ALA A 48 7.87 15.49 17.27
CA ALA A 48 8.76 16.20 16.35
C ALA A 48 10.21 15.76 16.57
N ILE A 49 10.85 15.25 15.52
CA ILE A 49 12.23 14.77 15.50
C ILE A 49 13.09 15.76 14.71
N ASP A 50 14.18 16.25 15.31
CA ASP A 50 15.22 17.02 14.60
C ASP A 50 16.10 16.07 13.79
N LEU A 51 16.18 16.28 12.47
CA LEU A 51 16.96 15.41 11.59
C LEU A 51 18.47 15.63 11.72
N GLY A 52 18.91 16.73 12.34
CA GLY A 52 20.33 17.08 12.42
C GLY A 52 20.82 17.98 11.28
N THR A 53 22.14 18.15 11.17
CA THR A 53 22.79 18.90 10.07
C THR A 53 24.05 18.19 9.58
N LEU A 54 24.50 18.54 8.37
CA LEU A 54 25.83 18.19 7.84
C LEU A 54 26.97 19.06 8.44
N GLY A 55 26.81 19.49 9.69
CA GLY A 55 27.77 20.31 10.43
C GLY A 55 27.56 21.84 10.35
N GLY A 56 26.59 22.31 9.55
CA GLY A 56 26.18 23.72 9.49
C GLY A 56 25.01 24.09 10.42
N VAL A 57 24.44 25.28 10.23
CA VAL A 57 23.34 25.84 11.05
C VAL A 57 21.98 25.86 10.36
N THR A 58 21.90 25.33 9.13
CA THR A 58 20.67 25.33 8.34
C THR A 58 20.49 23.96 7.71
N THR A 59 19.29 23.40 7.85
CA THR A 59 18.84 22.20 7.15
C THR A 59 17.35 22.33 6.82
N LYS A 60 16.90 21.76 5.72
CA LYS A 60 15.50 21.71 5.29
C LYS A 60 15.22 20.35 4.66
N ALA A 61 14.18 19.67 5.13
CA ALA A 61 13.63 18.50 4.46
C ALA A 61 12.64 18.96 3.37
N MET A 62 12.67 18.27 2.23
CA MET A 62 11.89 18.58 1.05
C MET A 62 10.96 17.44 0.63
N GLY A 63 11.44 16.19 0.66
CA GLY A 63 10.68 15.00 0.28
C GLY A 63 10.86 13.85 1.29
N ILE A 64 9.88 12.95 1.34
CA ILE A 64 9.88 11.74 2.17
C ILE A 64 9.16 10.62 1.40
N ASN A 65 9.69 9.40 1.44
CA ASN A 65 9.03 8.23 0.88
C ASN A 65 8.30 7.40 1.97
N ASP A 66 7.59 6.35 1.58
CA ASP A 66 6.83 5.51 2.51
C ASP A 66 7.72 4.68 3.42
N ASP A 67 8.97 4.41 3.03
CA ASP A 67 9.98 3.80 3.91
C ASP A 67 10.47 4.73 5.04
N GLY A 68 10.14 6.02 4.98
CA GLY A 68 10.58 7.03 5.94
C GLY A 68 11.99 7.56 5.65
N GLN A 69 12.50 7.36 4.44
CA GLN A 69 13.70 8.01 3.94
C GLN A 69 13.37 9.45 3.58
N ILE A 70 14.21 10.39 4.03
CA ILE A 70 13.94 11.83 3.92
C ILE A 70 15.07 12.49 3.17
N VAL A 71 14.74 13.33 2.19
CA VAL A 71 15.71 14.11 1.45
C VAL A 71 15.51 15.60 1.63
N GLY A 72 16.55 16.34 1.32
CA GLY A 72 16.49 17.80 1.35
C GLY A 72 17.87 18.41 1.23
N VAL A 73 18.04 19.59 1.81
CA VAL A 73 19.27 20.36 1.73
C VAL A 73 19.81 20.71 3.12
N SER A 74 21.11 20.53 3.32
CA SER A 74 21.78 20.84 4.58
C SER A 74 23.09 21.59 4.34
N GLN A 75 23.37 22.57 5.19
CA GLN A 75 24.60 23.34 5.10
C GLN A 75 25.79 22.51 5.58
N SER A 76 26.86 22.49 4.79
CA SER A 76 28.16 21.92 5.17
C SER A 76 29.28 22.89 4.78
N GLY A 77 29.96 23.45 5.78
CA GLY A 77 30.91 24.54 5.58
C GLY A 77 30.22 25.79 5.02
N SER A 78 30.71 26.30 3.89
CA SER A 78 30.13 27.47 3.19
C SER A 78 29.10 27.10 2.12
N ASN A 79 28.86 25.82 1.87
CA ASN A 79 28.01 25.33 0.79
C ASN A 79 26.79 24.58 1.35
N TYR A 80 25.85 24.29 0.45
CA TYR A 80 24.67 23.47 0.72
C TYR A 80 24.77 22.18 -0.09
N TYR A 81 24.40 21.06 0.52
CA TYR A 81 24.38 19.77 -0.16
C TYR A 81 23.06 19.07 0.09
N GLY A 82 22.63 18.34 -0.94
CA GLY A 82 21.59 17.34 -0.85
C GLY A 82 21.96 16.31 0.22
N PHE A 83 20.99 15.91 1.03
CA PHE A 83 21.16 14.80 1.97
C PHE A 83 20.10 13.72 1.75
N LEU A 84 20.44 12.51 2.16
CA LEU A 84 19.51 11.41 2.44
C LEU A 84 19.59 11.10 3.93
N TRP A 85 18.47 11.18 4.64
CA TRP A 85 18.34 10.79 6.03
C TRP A 85 17.59 9.46 6.09
N ASN A 86 18.17 8.49 6.77
CA ASN A 86 17.58 7.17 6.97
C ASN A 86 17.87 6.69 8.38
N ASP A 87 16.81 6.40 9.16
CA ASP A 87 16.88 5.88 10.53
C ASP A 87 17.94 6.57 11.42
N GLY A 88 17.88 7.91 11.50
CA GLY A 88 18.79 8.70 12.35
C GLY A 88 20.15 9.02 11.72
N THR A 89 20.45 8.51 10.54
CA THR A 89 21.72 8.75 9.84
C THR A 89 21.53 9.71 8.66
N MET A 90 22.21 10.86 8.70
CA MET A 90 22.22 11.82 7.59
C MET A 90 23.46 11.62 6.69
N THR A 91 23.22 11.27 5.43
CA THR A 91 24.23 11.04 4.39
C THR A 91 24.28 12.23 3.44
N ASN A 92 25.47 12.77 3.19
CA ASN A 92 25.68 13.78 2.15
C ASN A 92 25.72 13.11 0.77
N LEU A 93 24.89 13.56 -0.17
CA LEU A 93 24.79 12.98 -1.52
C LEU A 93 25.94 13.39 -2.45
N GLY A 94 26.73 14.41 -2.08
CA GLY A 94 27.75 14.99 -2.94
C GLY A 94 27.16 15.94 -3.99
N ALA A 95 27.82 16.05 -5.13
CA ALA A 95 27.43 16.92 -6.23
C ALA A 95 27.92 16.35 -7.57
N LEU A 96 27.35 16.81 -8.69
CA LEU A 96 27.65 16.33 -10.04
C LEU A 96 29.10 16.60 -10.48
N GLY A 97 29.71 17.69 -10.00
CA GLY A 97 31.10 17.97 -10.31
C GLY A 97 31.67 19.24 -9.68
N ALA A 98 30.81 20.19 -9.29
CA ALA A 98 31.19 21.39 -8.55
C ALA A 98 30.47 21.47 -7.19
N ASN A 99 30.71 22.53 -6.43
CA ASN A 99 30.13 22.68 -5.10
C ASN A 99 28.63 22.97 -5.18
N GLY A 100 27.82 22.13 -4.54
CA GLY A 100 26.41 22.41 -4.29
C GLY A 100 25.46 21.38 -4.89
N SER A 101 24.47 20.98 -4.10
CA SER A 101 23.34 20.17 -4.54
C SER A 101 22.11 20.43 -3.68
N TRP A 102 20.94 20.18 -4.25
CA TRP A 102 19.63 20.27 -3.60
C TRP A 102 18.84 19.03 -4.01
N ALA A 103 18.49 18.20 -3.04
CA ALA A 103 17.55 17.10 -3.26
C ALA A 103 16.14 17.59 -2.98
N TYR A 104 15.21 17.27 -3.87
CA TYR A 104 13.81 17.69 -3.75
C TYR A 104 12.91 16.52 -3.38
N ASP A 105 13.13 15.34 -3.96
CA ASP A 105 12.23 14.21 -3.78
C ASP A 105 12.94 12.84 -3.83
N VAL A 106 12.29 11.82 -3.26
CA VAL A 106 12.77 10.44 -3.16
C VAL A 106 11.60 9.46 -3.31
N ASN A 107 11.75 8.43 -4.15
CA ASN A 107 10.75 7.35 -4.26
C ASN A 107 11.09 6.16 -3.35
N ASP A 108 10.19 5.15 -3.28
CA ASP A 108 10.35 3.97 -2.41
C ASP A 108 11.46 3.01 -2.88
N ALA A 109 11.95 3.16 -4.11
CA ALA A 109 13.18 2.49 -4.54
C ALA A 109 14.46 3.16 -4.00
N GLY A 110 14.34 4.24 -3.22
CA GLY A 110 15.43 5.04 -2.68
C GLY A 110 16.17 5.87 -3.73
N GLN A 111 15.54 6.13 -4.88
CA GLN A 111 16.07 7.00 -5.92
C GLN A 111 15.74 8.45 -5.59
N VAL A 112 16.75 9.33 -5.63
CA VAL A 112 16.62 10.72 -5.22
C VAL A 112 16.82 11.65 -6.42
N VAL A 113 15.95 12.64 -6.58
CA VAL A 113 16.07 13.66 -7.63
C VAL A 113 16.31 15.05 -7.08
N GLY A 114 16.89 15.91 -7.92
CA GLY A 114 17.20 17.27 -7.52
C GLY A 114 17.96 18.06 -8.56
N GLY A 115 18.67 19.11 -8.10
CA GLY A 115 19.60 19.89 -8.91
C GLY A 115 20.99 19.98 -8.31
N SER A 116 22.03 20.00 -9.14
CA SER A 116 23.43 20.12 -8.71
C SER A 116 24.28 20.83 -9.75
N ALA A 117 25.33 21.52 -9.29
CA ALA A 117 26.30 22.13 -10.18
C ALA A 117 27.23 21.06 -10.80
N ASN A 118 27.27 21.02 -12.13
CA ASN A 118 28.19 20.15 -12.88
C ASN A 118 29.64 20.69 -12.83
N ALA A 119 30.59 19.99 -13.45
CA ALA A 119 32.01 20.40 -13.44
C ALA A 119 32.30 21.75 -14.11
N SER A 120 31.43 22.22 -15.01
CA SER A 120 31.49 23.55 -15.63
C SER A 120 30.84 24.65 -14.79
N GLY A 121 30.09 24.27 -13.75
CA GLY A 121 29.34 25.18 -12.90
C GLY A 121 27.89 25.43 -13.35
N ASP A 122 27.44 24.76 -14.40
CA ASP A 122 26.04 24.82 -14.85
C ASP A 122 25.15 24.00 -13.90
N LEU A 123 23.88 24.38 -13.74
CA LEU A 123 22.95 23.76 -12.79
C LEU A 123 22.13 22.70 -13.50
N HIS A 124 22.36 21.43 -13.22
CA HIS A 124 21.68 20.34 -13.91
C HIS A 124 20.84 19.52 -12.93
N ALA A 125 19.72 19.03 -13.44
CA ALA A 125 18.93 18.01 -12.78
C ALA A 125 19.77 16.74 -12.59
N PHE A 126 19.58 16.05 -11.47
CA PHE A 126 20.26 14.79 -11.21
C PHE A 126 19.29 13.68 -10.79
N LEU A 127 19.71 12.44 -11.03
CA LEU A 127 19.20 11.23 -10.40
C LEU A 127 20.30 10.61 -9.56
N TRP A 128 20.07 10.42 -8.27
CA TRP A 128 20.98 9.75 -7.36
C TRP A 128 20.43 8.37 -7.02
N GLN A 129 21.23 7.35 -7.27
CA GLN A 129 20.93 5.96 -6.95
C GLN A 129 22.23 5.18 -6.78
N ASN A 130 22.21 4.13 -5.96
CA ASN A 130 23.38 3.28 -5.73
C ASN A 130 24.65 4.07 -5.34
N ASN A 131 24.51 5.11 -4.50
CA ASN A 131 25.59 6.02 -4.11
C ASN A 131 26.28 6.79 -5.26
N THR A 132 25.59 6.96 -6.39
CA THR A 132 26.10 7.69 -7.55
C THR A 132 25.10 8.73 -8.02
N MET A 133 25.60 9.91 -8.39
CA MET A 133 24.79 11.00 -8.95
C MET A 133 24.96 11.02 -10.47
N GLN A 134 23.87 10.83 -11.19
CA GLN A 134 23.78 10.89 -12.65
C GLN A 134 23.20 12.24 -13.08
N ASP A 135 23.83 12.87 -14.06
CA ASP A 135 23.32 14.07 -14.72
C ASP A 135 22.15 13.70 -15.66
N LEU A 136 21.01 14.37 -15.48
CA LEU A 136 19.82 14.18 -16.32
C LEU A 136 19.76 15.12 -17.53
N GLY A 137 20.65 16.12 -17.59
CA GLY A 137 20.80 17.03 -18.73
C GLY A 137 19.74 18.12 -18.84
N THR A 138 19.76 18.82 -19.97
CA THR A 138 18.88 19.95 -20.34
C THR A 138 18.33 19.77 -21.76
N LEU A 139 17.45 20.66 -22.22
CA LEU A 139 16.99 20.74 -23.62
C LEU A 139 17.98 21.52 -24.52
N GLY A 140 19.22 21.71 -24.07
CA GLY A 140 20.26 22.45 -24.79
C GLY A 140 20.71 23.75 -24.11
N GLY A 141 20.05 24.15 -23.02
CA GLY A 141 20.43 25.28 -22.17
C GLY A 141 21.37 24.90 -21.02
N LEU A 142 21.50 25.81 -20.04
CA LEU A 142 22.45 25.67 -18.91
C LEU A 142 21.80 25.25 -17.58
N ILE A 143 20.47 25.23 -17.52
CA ILE A 143 19.73 25.01 -16.27
C ILE A 143 18.70 23.90 -16.42
N SER A 144 18.71 22.95 -15.48
CA SER A 144 17.59 22.05 -15.23
C SER A 144 17.48 21.68 -13.74
N PHE A 145 16.27 21.34 -13.32
CA PHE A 145 15.94 20.83 -11.99
C PHE A 145 14.85 19.77 -12.11
N ALA A 146 15.03 18.64 -11.42
CA ALA A 146 13.96 17.66 -11.20
C ALA A 146 13.37 17.87 -9.79
N TYR A 147 12.05 17.95 -9.70
CA TYR A 147 11.33 18.31 -8.48
C TYR A 147 10.61 17.12 -7.83
N GLU A 148 10.12 16.17 -8.63
CA GLU A 148 9.39 14.99 -8.15
C GLU A 148 9.74 13.75 -8.99
N ILE A 149 9.65 12.56 -8.39
CA ILE A 149 9.93 11.25 -9.01
C ILE A 149 8.88 10.23 -8.60
N ASN A 150 8.27 9.53 -9.57
CA ASN A 150 7.29 8.48 -9.27
C ASN A 150 7.95 7.12 -8.95
N SER A 151 7.14 6.16 -8.50
CA SER A 151 7.56 4.80 -8.14
C SER A 151 8.15 3.99 -9.30
N THR A 152 7.94 4.41 -10.55
CA THR A 152 8.53 3.77 -11.74
C THR A 152 9.90 4.35 -12.12
N GLY A 153 10.33 5.41 -11.44
CA GLY A 153 11.60 6.11 -11.67
C GLY A 153 11.54 7.19 -12.76
N GLU A 154 10.34 7.63 -13.14
CA GLU A 154 10.15 8.81 -14.01
C GLU A 154 10.18 10.08 -13.15
N ALA A 155 10.96 11.06 -13.57
CA ALA A 155 11.10 12.33 -12.85
C ALA A 155 10.56 13.49 -13.67
N VAL A 156 10.04 14.52 -13.01
CA VAL A 156 9.54 15.72 -13.68
C VAL A 156 10.19 16.98 -13.14
N GLY A 157 10.17 18.03 -13.96
CA GLY A 157 10.72 19.31 -13.54
C GLY A 157 10.78 20.37 -14.62
N GLN A 158 11.85 21.15 -14.59
CA GLN A 158 12.12 22.20 -15.58
C GLN A 158 13.48 22.01 -16.24
N ALA A 159 13.57 22.22 -17.55
CA ALA A 159 14.83 22.28 -18.29
C ALA A 159 14.86 23.42 -19.30
N GLN A 160 16.00 24.08 -19.43
CA GLN A 160 16.22 25.13 -20.41
C GLN A 160 16.55 24.57 -21.79
N ASP A 161 15.95 25.18 -22.81
CA ASP A 161 16.37 25.04 -24.20
C ASP A 161 17.58 25.93 -24.55
N ALA A 162 18.01 25.88 -25.81
CA ALA A 162 19.14 26.67 -26.31
C ALA A 162 18.92 28.20 -26.26
N ASP A 163 17.66 28.65 -26.17
CA ASP A 163 17.28 30.07 -26.04
C ASP A 163 17.11 30.49 -24.57
N ALA A 164 17.45 29.59 -23.63
CA ALA A 164 17.32 29.74 -22.19
C ALA A 164 15.86 29.86 -21.68
N LEU A 165 14.89 29.44 -22.49
CA LEU A 165 13.50 29.31 -22.06
C LEU A 165 13.34 28.00 -21.25
N GLY A 166 12.72 28.09 -20.08
CA GLY A 166 12.48 26.93 -19.21
C GLY A 166 11.19 26.22 -19.57
N HIS A 167 11.29 24.93 -19.89
CA HIS A 167 10.15 24.09 -20.26
C HIS A 167 9.84 23.08 -19.17
N ALA A 168 8.55 22.75 -19.02
CA ALA A 168 8.13 21.62 -18.21
C ALA A 168 8.58 20.32 -18.91
N VAL A 169 9.30 19.47 -18.20
CA VAL A 169 9.89 18.26 -18.79
C VAL A 169 9.64 17.02 -17.93
N LEU A 170 9.68 15.86 -18.60
CA LEU A 170 9.73 14.53 -18.00
C LEU A 170 11.02 13.82 -18.41
N TRP A 171 11.74 13.28 -17.44
CA TRP A 171 12.88 12.39 -17.63
C TRP A 171 12.43 10.95 -17.41
N GLY A 172 12.60 10.11 -18.43
CA GLY A 172 12.33 8.68 -18.36
C GLY A 172 13.34 7.85 -19.13
N SER A 173 13.07 6.55 -19.28
CA SER A 173 13.96 5.61 -19.98
C SER A 173 14.25 5.99 -21.45
N GLY A 174 13.35 6.75 -22.08
CA GLY A 174 13.48 7.27 -23.45
C GLY A 174 14.27 8.57 -23.59
N GLY A 175 14.73 9.19 -22.49
CA GLY A 175 15.36 10.50 -22.47
C GLY A 175 14.44 11.62 -21.98
N ILE A 176 14.82 12.87 -22.27
CA ILE A 176 14.06 14.07 -21.88
C ILE A 176 12.90 14.29 -22.84
N VAL A 177 11.69 14.43 -22.30
CA VAL A 177 10.46 14.77 -23.03
C VAL A 177 10.03 16.17 -22.62
N ASP A 178 9.89 17.05 -23.60
CA ASP A 178 9.22 18.35 -23.43
C ASP A 178 7.70 18.13 -23.41
N LEU A 179 7.03 18.59 -22.36
CA LEU A 179 5.60 18.40 -22.15
C LEU A 179 4.74 19.41 -22.94
N GLY A 180 5.36 20.43 -23.52
CA GLY A 180 4.71 21.53 -24.22
C GLY A 180 4.17 22.63 -23.30
N ASP A 181 3.20 23.40 -23.80
CA ASP A 181 2.64 24.57 -23.11
C ASP A 181 1.10 24.54 -23.15
N LEU A 182 0.47 25.26 -22.21
CA LEU A 182 -0.98 25.51 -22.23
C LEU A 182 -1.40 26.34 -23.45
N ASP A 183 -0.59 27.31 -23.88
CA ASP A 183 -0.74 27.96 -25.18
C ASP A 183 0.31 27.46 -26.19
N PRO A 184 -0.03 26.50 -27.06
CA PRO A 184 0.90 25.98 -28.06
C PRO A 184 1.24 26.99 -29.17
N VAL A 185 0.55 28.14 -29.24
CA VAL A 185 0.79 29.18 -30.24
C VAL A 185 1.92 30.11 -29.82
N TRP A 186 2.03 30.39 -28.52
CA TRP A 186 3.04 31.28 -27.93
C TRP A 186 3.69 30.63 -26.72
N PRO A 187 4.63 29.70 -26.94
CA PRO A 187 5.31 29.00 -25.85
C PRO A 187 6.05 30.03 -25.00
N ALA A 188 5.65 30.12 -23.74
CA ALA A 188 6.27 30.99 -22.74
C ALA A 188 6.92 30.18 -21.61
N GLY A 189 6.98 28.86 -21.80
CA GLY A 189 7.62 27.94 -20.88
C GLY A 189 6.66 27.48 -19.78
N GLY A 190 7.22 26.64 -18.92
CA GLY A 190 6.49 26.05 -17.82
C GLY A 190 7.41 25.35 -16.85
N ILE A 191 6.78 24.76 -15.84
CA ILE A 191 7.42 23.95 -14.83
C ILE A 191 6.48 22.80 -14.48
N ALA A 192 7.01 21.58 -14.45
CA ALA A 192 6.32 20.46 -13.83
C ALA A 192 6.81 20.34 -12.38
N LEU A 193 5.89 20.16 -11.44
CA LEU A 193 6.17 20.10 -10.02
C LEU A 193 5.81 18.75 -9.41
N GLY A 194 4.81 18.04 -9.95
CA GLY A 194 4.47 16.70 -9.48
C GLY A 194 4.02 15.68 -10.52
N ILE A 195 4.12 14.41 -10.17
CA ILE A 195 3.86 13.24 -11.01
C ILE A 195 3.38 12.03 -10.18
N ASN A 196 2.29 11.39 -10.59
CA ASN A 196 1.85 10.13 -9.97
C ASN A 196 2.28 8.87 -10.74
N GLY A 197 1.99 7.70 -10.19
CA GLY A 197 2.29 6.39 -10.75
C GLY A 197 1.57 6.07 -12.07
N ALA A 198 0.50 6.80 -12.40
CA ALA A 198 -0.17 6.73 -13.70
C ALA A 198 0.53 7.59 -14.78
N GLY A 199 1.60 8.31 -14.44
CA GLY A 199 2.32 9.21 -15.34
C GLY A 199 1.57 10.52 -15.64
N GLN A 200 0.61 10.89 -14.80
CA GLN A 200 -0.05 12.19 -14.87
C GLN A 200 0.86 13.24 -14.22
N VAL A 201 1.06 14.37 -14.89
CA VAL A 201 2.01 15.41 -14.45
C VAL A 201 1.28 16.72 -14.18
N VAL A 202 1.62 17.42 -13.11
CA VAL A 202 1.05 18.73 -12.76
C VAL A 202 2.13 19.79 -12.61
N GLY A 203 1.72 21.06 -12.73
CA GLY A 203 2.64 22.18 -12.60
C GLY A 203 2.01 23.50 -13.02
N GLY A 204 2.86 24.45 -13.45
CA GLY A 204 2.46 25.77 -13.93
C GLY A 204 2.87 26.01 -15.39
N SER A 205 1.97 26.57 -16.20
CA SER A 205 2.26 27.02 -17.56
C SER A 205 1.44 28.27 -17.90
N TYR A 206 1.89 29.05 -18.88
CA TYR A 206 1.20 30.27 -19.30
C TYR A 206 0.10 29.96 -20.31
N ASN A 207 -1.09 30.50 -20.08
CA ASN A 207 -2.20 30.40 -21.02
C ASN A 207 -2.11 31.47 -22.13
N ALA A 208 -3.07 31.46 -23.06
CA ALA A 208 -3.10 32.40 -24.20
C ALA A 208 -3.30 33.89 -23.82
N ALA A 209 -3.71 34.18 -22.58
CA ALA A 209 -3.77 35.53 -22.04
C ALA A 209 -2.44 35.98 -21.42
N GLY A 210 -1.48 35.07 -21.25
CA GLY A 210 -0.20 35.30 -20.57
C GLY A 210 -0.28 35.14 -19.05
N ASP A 211 -1.35 34.53 -18.54
CA ASP A 211 -1.56 34.27 -17.12
C ASP A 211 -0.99 32.89 -16.75
N LEU A 212 -0.30 32.78 -15.62
CA LEU A 212 0.27 31.51 -15.12
C LEU A 212 -0.85 30.67 -14.50
N HIS A 213 -1.15 29.52 -15.09
CA HIS A 213 -2.20 28.61 -14.64
C HIS A 213 -1.65 27.23 -14.31
N ALA A 214 -2.27 26.60 -13.30
CA ALA A 214 -2.07 25.22 -12.96
C ALA A 214 -2.54 24.32 -14.11
N PHE A 215 -1.77 23.30 -14.45
CA PHE A 215 -2.14 22.31 -15.46
C PHE A 215 -2.14 20.88 -14.92
N LEU A 216 -2.89 20.02 -15.60
CA LEU A 216 -2.77 18.56 -15.56
C LEU A 216 -2.41 18.05 -16.96
N TRP A 217 -1.25 17.43 -17.11
CA TRP A 217 -0.80 16.80 -18.32
C TRP A 217 -1.11 15.31 -18.27
N GLN A 218 -1.81 14.82 -19.28
CA GLN A 218 -2.11 13.41 -19.46
C GLN A 218 -2.41 13.15 -20.94
N ASN A 219 -2.14 11.93 -21.40
CA ASN A 219 -2.40 11.52 -22.79
C ASN A 219 -1.77 12.46 -23.85
N GLY A 220 -0.62 13.06 -23.53
CA GLY A 220 0.14 13.91 -24.47
C GLY A 220 -0.33 15.36 -24.58
N GLY A 221 -1.14 15.87 -23.65
CA GLY A 221 -1.56 17.28 -23.65
C GLY A 221 -1.85 17.84 -22.27
N MET A 222 -1.74 19.17 -22.13
CA MET A 222 -2.05 19.92 -20.91
C MET A 222 -3.52 20.33 -20.85
N GLN A 223 -4.14 20.11 -19.70
CA GLN A 223 -5.44 20.62 -19.32
C GLN A 223 -5.25 21.77 -18.32
N ASP A 224 -5.83 22.93 -18.61
CA ASP A 224 -5.91 24.05 -17.66
C ASP A 224 -6.88 23.70 -16.51
N LEU A 225 -6.43 23.83 -15.27
CA LEU A 225 -7.22 23.58 -14.05
C LEU A 225 -7.99 24.82 -13.56
N GLY A 226 -7.70 26.00 -14.13
CA GLY A 226 -8.32 27.27 -13.78
C GLY A 226 -7.75 27.88 -12.49
N THR A 227 -8.52 28.79 -11.88
CA THR A 227 -8.14 29.52 -10.67
C THR A 227 -9.31 29.62 -9.69
N LEU A 228 -9.06 30.10 -8.46
CA LEU A 228 -10.08 30.50 -7.48
C LEU A 228 -10.71 31.88 -7.80
N GLY A 229 -10.73 32.26 -9.07
CA GLY A 229 -11.30 33.50 -9.58
C GLY A 229 -10.31 34.64 -9.80
N GLY A 230 -9.03 34.46 -9.45
CA GLY A 230 -7.95 35.38 -9.76
C GLY A 230 -7.26 35.09 -11.10
N ASP A 231 -6.10 35.72 -11.31
CA ASP A 231 -5.29 35.64 -12.53
C ASP A 231 -4.16 34.60 -12.49
N SER A 232 -3.99 33.85 -11.40
CA SER A 232 -2.95 32.81 -11.37
C SER A 232 -3.27 31.60 -10.51
N SER A 233 -2.71 30.47 -10.91
CA SER A 233 -2.63 29.23 -10.14
C SER A 233 -1.38 28.45 -10.51
N GLU A 234 -0.92 27.60 -9.60
CA GLU A 234 0.20 26.68 -9.79
C GLU A 234 -0.11 25.41 -8.97
N ALA A 235 -0.01 24.24 -9.62
CA ALA A 235 -0.15 22.96 -8.97
C ALA A 235 1.21 22.48 -8.47
N GLU A 236 1.27 22.01 -7.23
CA GLU A 236 2.50 21.61 -6.55
C GLU A 236 2.63 20.09 -6.45
N ALA A 237 1.52 19.36 -6.24
CA ALA A 237 1.52 17.91 -6.09
C ALA A 237 0.23 17.24 -6.59
N ILE A 238 0.30 15.95 -6.88
CA ILE A 238 -0.81 15.09 -7.32
C ILE A 238 -0.73 13.72 -6.65
N ASN A 239 -1.85 13.16 -6.18
CA ASN A 239 -1.90 11.81 -5.62
C ASN A 239 -2.39 10.75 -6.64
N GLU A 240 -2.42 9.47 -6.24
CA GLU A 240 -2.84 8.37 -7.12
C GLU A 240 -4.34 8.39 -7.45
N ASN A 241 -5.12 9.15 -6.67
CA ASN A 241 -6.54 9.42 -6.93
C ASN A 241 -6.77 10.57 -7.93
N SER A 242 -5.71 11.04 -8.61
CA SER A 242 -5.73 12.20 -9.52
C SER A 242 -6.20 13.51 -8.86
N GLN A 243 -6.06 13.63 -7.54
CA GLN A 243 -6.36 14.87 -6.82
C GLN A 243 -5.13 15.75 -6.82
N VAL A 244 -5.31 17.03 -7.13
CA VAL A 244 -4.21 17.99 -7.32
C VAL A 244 -4.27 19.09 -6.27
N VAL A 245 -3.15 19.43 -5.67
CA VAL A 245 -3.05 20.54 -4.71
C VAL A 245 -2.05 21.59 -5.17
N GLY A 246 -2.18 22.79 -4.62
CA GLY A 246 -1.24 23.87 -4.91
C GLY A 246 -1.73 25.21 -4.38
N VAL A 247 -1.42 26.27 -5.13
CA VAL A 247 -1.79 27.64 -4.80
C VAL A 247 -2.58 28.30 -5.93
N SER A 248 -3.61 29.07 -5.58
CA SER A 248 -4.31 29.94 -6.52
C SER A 248 -4.64 31.29 -5.91
N ARG A 249 -4.67 32.33 -6.75
CA ARG A 249 -5.14 33.66 -6.36
C ARG A 249 -6.65 33.72 -6.32
N LEU A 250 -7.16 34.40 -5.31
CA LEU A 250 -8.55 34.85 -5.25
C LEU A 250 -8.78 36.01 -6.24
N SER A 251 -10.06 36.36 -6.43
CA SER A 251 -10.50 37.43 -7.35
C SER A 251 -9.95 38.83 -7.06
N ASP A 252 -9.23 39.03 -5.96
CA ASP A 252 -8.52 40.27 -5.66
C ASP A 252 -7.11 40.33 -6.28
N ASN A 253 -6.67 39.26 -6.96
CA ASN A 253 -5.37 39.07 -7.60
C ASN A 253 -4.14 39.31 -6.68
N THR A 254 -4.34 39.24 -5.36
CA THR A 254 -3.26 39.46 -4.38
C THR A 254 -3.22 38.39 -3.31
N THR A 255 -4.36 37.78 -3.02
CA THR A 255 -4.50 36.81 -1.95
C THR A 255 -4.36 35.38 -2.48
N ASN A 256 -3.24 34.73 -2.15
CA ASN A 256 -2.98 33.31 -2.38
C ASN A 256 -3.75 32.41 -1.41
N ARG A 257 -4.35 31.34 -1.94
CA ARG A 257 -5.01 30.27 -1.19
C ARG A 257 -4.51 28.91 -1.64
N ALA A 258 -4.34 28.03 -0.67
CA ALA A 258 -4.18 26.61 -0.92
C ALA A 258 -5.47 26.06 -1.55
N PHE A 259 -5.33 25.24 -2.59
CA PHE A 259 -6.47 24.56 -3.22
C PHE A 259 -6.32 23.05 -3.21
N LEU A 260 -7.46 22.36 -3.32
CA LEU A 260 -7.58 20.97 -3.74
C LEU A 260 -8.43 20.92 -5.00
N TRP A 261 -7.99 20.22 -6.03
CA TRP A 261 -8.74 20.02 -7.27
C TRP A 261 -9.09 18.53 -7.39
N ASP A 262 -10.38 18.25 -7.53
CA ASP A 262 -10.96 16.93 -7.79
C ASP A 262 -12.10 17.12 -8.78
N GLY A 263 -11.74 17.35 -10.05
CA GLY A 263 -12.65 17.80 -11.10
C GLY A 263 -13.07 19.28 -11.03
N ALA A 264 -12.92 19.92 -9.87
CA ALA A 264 -13.08 21.37 -9.68
C ALA A 264 -12.21 21.87 -8.52
N MET A 265 -11.78 23.13 -8.59
CA MET A 265 -10.92 23.75 -7.58
C MET A 265 -11.71 24.15 -6.32
N GLN A 266 -11.26 23.66 -5.16
CA GLN A 266 -11.77 23.96 -3.83
C GLN A 266 -10.76 24.79 -3.05
N ASP A 267 -11.19 25.92 -2.48
CA ASP A 267 -10.40 26.69 -1.52
C ASP A 267 -10.32 25.94 -0.16
N LEU A 268 -9.11 25.67 0.32
CA LEU A 268 -8.87 25.01 1.60
C LEU A 268 -8.86 25.98 2.79
N GLY A 269 -8.88 27.29 2.53
CA GLY A 269 -8.83 28.36 3.51
C GLY A 269 -7.41 28.71 3.95
N ALA A 270 -7.29 29.57 4.97
CA ALA A 270 -6.02 30.03 5.53
C ALA A 270 -6.08 30.21 7.06
N LEU A 271 -7.04 29.57 7.75
CA LEU A 271 -7.34 29.84 9.16
C LEU A 271 -7.51 31.35 9.44
N THR A 272 -6.75 31.90 10.39
CA THR A 272 -6.67 33.33 10.72
C THR A 272 -5.54 34.06 10.00
N TRP A 273 -4.81 33.39 9.10
CA TRP A 273 -3.69 33.91 8.34
C TRP A 273 -4.13 34.51 7.00
N THR A 274 -3.24 35.27 6.35
CA THR A 274 -3.56 36.00 5.12
C THR A 274 -3.42 35.14 3.87
N HIS A 275 -2.43 34.24 3.82
CA HIS A 275 -2.11 33.40 2.67
C HIS A 275 -1.97 31.93 3.08
N SER A 276 -2.23 31.03 2.14
CA SER A 276 -1.97 29.59 2.26
C SER A 276 -1.44 29.03 0.94
N ILE A 277 -0.58 28.01 1.04
CA ILE A 277 -0.03 27.22 -0.08
C ILE A 277 -0.02 25.76 0.37
N ALA A 278 -0.59 24.87 -0.43
CA ALA A 278 -0.43 23.42 -0.26
C ALA A 278 0.79 22.97 -1.05
N TYR A 279 1.69 22.22 -0.42
CA TYR A 279 2.90 21.71 -1.07
C TYR A 279 2.78 20.24 -1.43
N ASP A 280 2.01 19.46 -0.67
CA ASP A 280 1.94 18.01 -0.90
C ASP A 280 0.63 17.40 -0.41
N ILE A 281 0.27 16.23 -0.96
CA ILE A 281 -0.96 15.47 -0.70
C ILE A 281 -0.69 13.96 -0.76
N ASN A 282 -1.17 13.22 0.24
CA ASN A 282 -1.17 11.75 0.22
C ASN A 282 -2.48 11.17 -0.32
N ASP A 283 -2.56 9.86 -0.53
CA ASP A 283 -3.72 9.18 -1.11
C ASP A 283 -4.96 9.22 -0.20
N LYS A 284 -4.78 9.50 1.10
CA LYS A 284 -5.89 9.78 2.04
C LYS A 284 -6.52 11.16 1.84
N GLY A 285 -5.97 11.97 0.93
CA GLY A 285 -6.36 13.36 0.73
C GLY A 285 -5.95 14.27 1.88
N GLN A 286 -4.93 13.88 2.67
CA GLN A 286 -4.34 14.76 3.67
C GLN A 286 -3.35 15.68 2.97
N VAL A 287 -3.53 16.98 3.14
CA VAL A 287 -2.75 18.01 2.44
C VAL A 287 -1.89 18.75 3.44
N VAL A 288 -0.59 18.90 3.17
CA VAL A 288 0.31 19.69 4.00
C VAL A 288 0.81 20.93 3.28
N GLY A 289 1.18 21.95 4.05
CA GLY A 289 1.64 23.19 3.45
C GLY A 289 2.02 24.26 4.45
N ALA A 290 1.93 25.52 4.00
CA ALA A 290 2.27 26.68 4.80
C ALA A 290 1.17 27.75 4.79
N LEU A 291 0.94 28.33 5.96
CA LEU A 291 0.20 29.56 6.21
C LEU A 291 1.19 30.72 6.27
N SER A 292 0.87 31.88 5.72
CA SER A 292 1.79 33.03 5.70
C SER A 292 1.09 34.39 5.83
N THR A 293 1.76 35.32 6.51
CA THR A 293 1.43 36.76 6.52
C THR A 293 2.39 37.59 5.66
N GLY A 294 3.26 36.93 4.90
CA GLY A 294 4.31 37.56 4.08
C GLY A 294 5.63 37.83 4.82
N GLN A 295 5.65 37.73 6.15
CA GLN A 295 6.88 37.87 6.97
C GLN A 295 7.13 36.64 7.86
N ASN A 296 6.07 35.92 8.22
CA ASN A 296 6.12 34.72 9.05
C ASN A 296 5.31 33.62 8.38
N SER A 297 5.75 32.37 8.54
CA SER A 297 5.04 31.19 8.10
C SER A 297 4.80 30.17 9.23
N ARG A 298 3.73 29.39 9.10
CA ARG A 298 3.44 28.23 9.93
C ARG A 298 2.97 27.05 9.10
N ALA A 299 3.45 25.86 9.45
CA ALA A 299 3.05 24.63 8.79
C ALA A 299 1.59 24.28 9.12
N PHE A 300 0.83 23.79 8.13
CA PHE A 300 -0.52 23.28 8.35
C PHE A 300 -0.67 21.85 7.81
N ILE A 301 -1.69 21.17 8.32
CA ILE A 301 -2.27 19.96 7.73
C ILE A 301 -3.77 20.18 7.52
N TRP A 302 -4.28 19.82 6.35
CA TRP A 302 -5.71 19.75 6.05
C TRP A 302 -6.10 18.28 5.94
N ALA A 303 -7.07 17.87 6.75
CA ALA A 303 -7.58 16.50 6.76
C ALA A 303 -9.04 16.52 7.21
N ASN A 304 -9.85 15.57 6.74
CA ASN A 304 -11.27 15.45 7.11
C ASN A 304 -12.07 16.76 6.93
N GLY A 305 -11.77 17.51 5.86
CA GLY A 305 -12.44 18.78 5.57
C GLY A 305 -11.98 19.97 6.41
N GLN A 306 -10.94 19.82 7.23
CA GLN A 306 -10.50 20.86 8.17
C GLN A 306 -9.00 21.10 8.12
N MET A 307 -8.61 22.39 8.06
CA MET A 307 -7.23 22.85 8.23
C MET A 307 -6.89 22.97 9.72
N ARG A 308 -5.68 22.54 10.10
CA ARG A 308 -5.12 22.66 11.46
C ARG A 308 -3.67 23.17 11.38
N ASP A 309 -3.28 24.05 12.28
CA ASP A 309 -1.88 24.47 12.45
C ASP A 309 -1.09 23.31 13.08
N LEU A 310 -0.04 22.82 12.41
CA LEU A 310 0.76 21.68 12.91
C LEU A 310 1.49 22.03 14.22
N ASN A 311 1.72 23.32 14.51
CA ASN A 311 2.30 23.77 15.77
C ASN A 311 1.37 23.49 16.96
N ASP A 312 0.06 23.39 16.74
CA ASP A 312 -0.91 23.05 17.79
C ASP A 312 -1.01 21.53 18.00
N LEU A 313 -0.35 20.73 17.14
CA LEU A 313 -0.38 19.27 17.16
C LEU A 313 0.91 18.64 17.69
N ILE A 314 1.88 19.45 18.14
CA ILE A 314 3.12 19.01 18.80
C ILE A 314 3.16 19.55 20.25
N PRO A 315 4.02 19.01 21.15
CA PRO A 315 4.11 19.51 22.51
C PRO A 315 4.48 21.01 22.53
N GLN A 316 3.79 21.80 23.35
CA GLN A 316 4.03 23.26 23.42
C GLN A 316 5.44 23.61 23.91
N ASP A 317 6.08 22.72 24.66
CA ASP A 317 7.46 22.82 25.16
C ASP A 317 8.47 22.10 24.27
N SER A 318 8.07 21.65 23.07
CA SER A 318 8.96 20.99 22.10
C SER A 318 10.14 21.85 21.65
N GLY A 319 10.06 23.19 21.79
CA GLY A 319 11.07 24.12 21.32
C GLY A 319 11.02 24.42 19.82
N TRP A 320 10.05 23.83 19.10
CA TRP A 320 9.83 24.05 17.68
C TRP A 320 8.86 25.18 17.39
N VAL A 321 9.13 25.89 16.29
CA VAL A 321 8.12 26.61 15.51
C VAL A 321 8.20 26.04 14.10
N LEU A 322 7.23 25.20 13.73
CA LEU A 322 7.14 24.58 12.42
C LEU A 322 6.70 25.64 11.40
N ASN A 323 7.57 25.95 10.44
CA ASN A 323 7.37 27.04 9.49
C ASN A 323 6.68 26.55 8.22
N GLU A 324 7.13 25.44 7.65
CA GLU A 324 6.56 24.84 6.43
C GLU A 324 6.63 23.32 6.54
N ALA A 325 5.52 22.66 6.20
CA ALA A 325 5.48 21.23 5.92
C ALA A 325 5.58 21.06 4.40
N ARG A 326 6.58 20.33 3.93
CA ARG A 326 6.97 20.23 2.52
C ARG A 326 6.55 18.92 1.87
N ALA A 327 6.50 17.84 2.63
CA ALA A 327 6.02 16.56 2.13
C ALA A 327 5.31 15.75 3.23
N ILE A 328 4.41 14.88 2.81
CA ILE A 328 3.65 13.93 3.63
C ILE A 328 3.62 12.57 2.92
N ASN A 329 4.00 11.51 3.62
CA ASN A 329 3.90 10.16 3.07
C ASN A 329 2.56 9.49 3.45
N GLU A 330 2.31 8.28 2.98
CA GLU A 330 1.06 7.57 3.26
C GLU A 330 0.91 7.26 4.74
N ARG A 331 2.02 7.00 5.44
CA ARG A 331 2.02 6.79 6.91
C ARG A 331 1.54 8.01 7.69
N GLY A 332 1.36 9.17 7.03
CA GLY A 332 0.98 10.43 7.64
C GLY A 332 2.14 11.13 8.32
N GLN A 333 3.37 10.66 8.09
CA GLN A 333 4.58 11.33 8.54
C GLN A 333 4.77 12.60 7.70
N VAL A 334 5.09 13.70 8.37
CA VAL A 334 5.21 15.01 7.71
C VAL A 334 6.62 15.54 7.88
N VAL A 335 7.26 15.93 6.79
CA VAL A 335 8.59 16.55 6.84
C VAL A 335 8.55 18.00 6.40
N GLY A 336 9.56 18.75 6.82
CA GLY A 336 9.69 20.15 6.42
C GLY A 336 10.77 20.84 7.22
N PHE A 337 10.57 22.14 7.46
CA PHE A 337 11.52 22.90 8.26
C PHE A 337 10.84 23.93 9.16
N GLY A 338 11.53 24.22 10.27
CA GLY A 338 11.07 25.13 11.30
C GLY A 338 12.22 25.82 12.00
N THR A 339 11.88 26.67 12.95
CA THR A 339 12.84 27.27 13.88
C THR A 339 12.96 26.38 15.12
N PHE A 340 14.17 25.89 15.39
CA PHE A 340 14.49 25.12 16.59
C PHE A 340 15.82 25.60 17.18
N GLY A 341 15.81 25.97 18.46
CA GLY A 341 16.99 26.58 19.10
C GLY A 341 17.47 27.89 18.43
N GLY A 342 16.58 28.59 17.72
CA GLY A 342 16.90 29.81 16.95
C GLY A 342 17.56 29.57 15.58
N GLN A 343 17.65 28.32 15.13
CA GLN A 343 18.18 27.93 13.82
C GLN A 343 17.08 27.35 12.94
N THR A 344 17.25 27.42 11.61
CA THR A 344 16.39 26.68 10.67
C THR A 344 16.80 25.21 10.67
N ARG A 345 15.90 24.35 11.13
CA ARG A 345 16.11 22.92 11.28
C ARG A 345 15.04 22.13 10.53
N ALA A 346 15.44 20.99 9.98
CA ALA A 346 14.56 20.06 9.30
C ALA A 346 13.93 19.17 10.36
N PHE A 347 12.63 18.91 10.20
CA PHE A 347 11.90 18.05 11.12
C PHE A 347 11.29 16.86 10.39
N LEU A 348 11.08 15.79 11.14
CA LEU A 348 10.10 14.74 10.87
C LEU A 348 9.03 14.81 11.96
N LEU A 349 7.77 14.90 11.57
CA LEU A 349 6.63 14.71 12.46
C LEU A 349 6.13 13.28 12.33
N GLU A 350 6.20 12.55 13.43
CA GLU A 350 5.72 11.17 13.54
C GLU A 350 4.32 11.16 14.18
N PRO A 351 3.27 10.68 13.49
CA PRO A 351 1.96 10.48 14.10
C PRO A 351 2.09 9.65 15.37
N GLN A 352 1.42 10.09 16.45
CA GLN A 352 1.37 9.32 17.69
C GLN A 352 0.22 8.31 17.59
N GLY A 353 0.54 7.02 17.76
CA GLY A 353 -0.45 5.97 17.91
C GLY A 353 -1.06 5.94 19.31
N TYR A 354 -2.20 5.25 19.44
CA TYR A 354 -2.76 4.86 20.72
C TYR A 354 -2.16 3.51 21.11
N HIS A 355 -1.32 3.52 22.14
CA HIS A 355 -0.71 2.32 22.70
C HIS A 355 -1.66 1.66 23.68
N TRP A 356 -1.84 0.35 23.59
CA TRP A 356 -2.61 -0.39 24.57
C TRP A 356 -1.88 -0.40 25.91
N ALA A 357 -2.51 0.09 26.97
CA ALA A 357 -1.90 0.29 28.28
C ALA A 357 -2.32 -0.74 29.34
N ASN A 358 -3.24 -1.67 29.03
CA ASN A 358 -3.80 -2.60 30.00
C ASN A 358 -3.26 -4.05 29.83
N PRO A 359 -2.24 -4.47 30.60
CA PRO A 359 -1.64 -5.81 30.50
C PRO A 359 -2.55 -6.95 30.95
N SER A 360 -3.68 -6.66 31.59
CA SER A 360 -4.66 -7.68 31.99
C SER A 360 -5.72 -7.94 30.93
N GLY A 361 -5.70 -7.19 29.82
CA GLY A 361 -6.77 -7.20 28.83
C GLY A 361 -8.03 -6.47 29.30
N GLY A 362 -9.02 -6.36 28.42
CA GLY A 362 -10.27 -5.67 28.73
C GLY A 362 -11.00 -5.17 27.49
N SER A 363 -12.00 -4.32 27.71
CA SER A 363 -12.81 -3.77 26.62
C SER A 363 -12.07 -2.68 25.84
N TRP A 364 -12.14 -2.75 24.51
CA TRP A 364 -11.56 -1.78 23.57
C TRP A 364 -12.04 -0.35 23.84
N HIS A 365 -13.32 -0.17 24.22
CA HIS A 365 -13.95 1.14 24.39
C HIS A 365 -13.64 1.85 25.71
N LEU A 366 -12.80 1.29 26.57
CA LEU A 366 -12.40 1.98 27.78
C LEU A 366 -11.19 2.86 27.46
N ALA A 367 -11.38 4.18 27.44
CA ALA A 367 -10.30 5.15 27.19
C ALA A 367 -9.10 4.99 28.14
N THR A 368 -9.31 4.43 29.34
CA THR A 368 -8.24 4.14 30.30
C THR A 368 -7.35 2.95 29.91
N ASN A 369 -7.75 2.14 28.93
CA ASN A 369 -6.95 1.04 28.39
C ASN A 369 -5.98 1.48 27.30
N TRP A 370 -6.01 2.75 26.91
CA TRP A 370 -5.13 3.33 25.89
C TRP A 370 -4.26 4.42 26.50
N ASP A 371 -3.03 4.52 26.00
CA ASP A 371 -2.11 5.64 26.20
C ASP A 371 -1.81 6.26 24.83
N PRO A 372 -2.23 7.50 24.59
CA PRO A 372 -2.95 8.35 25.54
C PRO A 372 -4.37 7.92 25.84
N GLN A 373 -4.89 8.42 26.97
CA GLN A 373 -6.26 8.16 27.37
C GLN A 373 -7.23 8.68 26.31
N GLY A 374 -7.81 7.76 25.55
CA GLY A 374 -8.71 8.00 24.43
C GLY A 374 -9.09 6.67 23.79
N ILE A 375 -10.06 6.67 22.88
CA ILE A 375 -10.42 5.45 22.13
C ILE A 375 -9.97 5.71 20.69
N PRO A 376 -9.09 4.88 20.11
CA PRO A 376 -8.67 5.04 18.73
C PRO A 376 -9.88 4.92 17.78
N GLY A 377 -9.93 5.82 16.80
CA GLY A 377 -10.96 5.90 15.77
C GLY A 377 -10.37 6.09 14.37
N THR A 378 -11.18 6.62 13.46
CA THR A 378 -10.81 6.76 12.05
C THR A 378 -9.67 7.76 11.91
N GLY A 379 -8.62 7.42 11.16
CA GLY A 379 -7.38 8.20 11.09
C GLY A 379 -6.32 7.80 12.11
N ASP A 380 -6.65 6.98 13.11
CA ASP A 380 -5.73 6.64 14.21
C ASP A 380 -5.03 5.30 13.99
N VAL A 381 -3.82 5.19 14.56
CA VAL A 381 -3.05 3.95 14.65
C VAL A 381 -3.23 3.37 16.05
N ALA A 382 -3.65 2.11 16.16
CA ALA A 382 -3.71 1.37 17.41
C ALA A 382 -2.51 0.42 17.52
N ILE A 383 -1.79 0.48 18.64
CA ILE A 383 -0.52 -0.24 18.82
C ILE A 383 -0.60 -1.14 20.05
N PHE A 384 -0.19 -2.39 19.90
CA PHE A 384 -0.07 -3.37 20.99
C PHE A 384 1.39 -3.79 21.16
N ASP A 385 2.07 -3.22 22.17
CA ASP A 385 3.53 -3.30 22.33
C ASP A 385 4.00 -3.51 23.79
N ILE A 386 3.08 -3.75 24.75
CA ILE A 386 3.43 -3.87 26.18
C ILE A 386 4.16 -5.16 26.59
N GLY A 387 4.09 -6.21 25.75
CA GLY A 387 4.71 -7.51 26.00
C GLY A 387 3.88 -8.38 26.94
N GLY A 388 3.51 -9.59 26.47
CA GLY A 388 2.71 -10.55 27.23
C GLY A 388 1.44 -11.00 26.50
N SER A 389 0.64 -11.83 27.17
CA SER A 389 -0.59 -12.40 26.60
C SER A 389 -1.83 -11.86 27.31
N TYR A 390 -2.76 -11.31 26.54
CA TYR A 390 -4.00 -10.74 27.07
C TYR A 390 -5.13 -10.76 26.01
N SER A 391 -6.36 -10.56 26.48
CA SER A 391 -7.55 -10.56 25.64
C SER A 391 -8.17 -9.17 25.53
N VAL A 392 -8.62 -8.82 24.33
CA VAL A 392 -9.31 -7.57 24.03
C VAL A 392 -10.71 -7.90 23.52
N ASP A 393 -11.71 -7.31 24.16
CA ASP A 393 -13.10 -7.41 23.70
C ASP A 393 -13.45 -6.16 22.88
N VAL A 394 -13.72 -6.35 21.59
CA VAL A 394 -13.95 -5.28 20.60
C VAL A 394 -15.46 -5.03 20.37
N SER A 395 -16.33 -5.65 21.16
CA SER A 395 -17.78 -5.57 20.99
C SER A 395 -18.36 -4.15 21.11
N THR A 396 -19.29 -3.81 20.20
CA THR A 396 -19.97 -2.51 20.17
C THR A 396 -20.91 -2.31 21.38
N LEU A 397 -20.82 -1.16 22.06
CA LEU A 397 -21.67 -0.87 23.23
C LEU A 397 -23.05 -0.23 22.91
N ALA A 398 -23.41 0.12 21.67
CA ALA A 398 -24.68 0.87 21.49
C ALA A 398 -25.39 0.92 20.12
N SER A 399 -24.86 0.43 18.99
CA SER A 399 -25.63 0.46 17.73
C SER A 399 -25.13 -0.54 16.68
N PRO A 400 -26.02 -1.36 16.08
CA PRO A 400 -25.68 -2.36 15.05
C PRO A 400 -25.35 -1.75 13.68
N ARG A 401 -24.90 -0.48 13.60
CA ARG A 401 -24.71 0.25 12.32
C ARG A 401 -23.37 0.97 12.15
N SER A 402 -22.41 0.80 13.06
CA SER A 402 -21.10 1.43 12.94
C SER A 402 -20.01 0.48 13.40
N ARG A 403 -19.34 -0.16 12.42
CA ARG A 403 -18.04 -0.80 12.63
C ARG A 403 -17.05 0.24 13.16
N PHE A 404 -16.18 -0.15 14.08
CA PHE A 404 -15.08 0.72 14.48
C PHE A 404 -14.09 0.79 13.32
N ALA A 405 -13.90 1.98 12.75
CA ALA A 405 -12.90 2.20 11.73
C ALA A 405 -11.66 2.80 12.36
N ILE A 406 -10.51 2.14 12.17
CA ILE A 406 -9.18 2.68 12.48
C ILE A 406 -8.31 2.50 11.23
N ASP A 407 -7.26 3.30 11.11
CA ASP A 407 -6.40 3.25 9.93
C ASP A 407 -5.47 2.05 10.01
N ARG A 408 -4.73 1.92 11.12
CA ARG A 408 -3.73 0.85 11.28
C ARG A 408 -3.82 0.17 12.63
N LEU A 409 -3.64 -1.13 12.62
CA LEU A 409 -3.48 -1.97 13.79
C LEU A 409 -2.08 -2.60 13.75
N ILE A 410 -1.23 -2.23 14.70
CA ILE A 410 0.13 -2.76 14.83
C ILE A 410 0.20 -3.62 16.09
N ILE A 411 0.71 -4.83 15.95
CA ILE A 411 0.95 -5.76 17.05
C ILE A 411 2.42 -6.16 16.97
N ALA A 412 3.21 -5.80 17.97
CA ALA A 412 4.66 -5.93 17.92
C ALA A 412 5.21 -6.54 19.21
N SER A 413 6.53 -6.59 19.36
CA SER A 413 7.23 -7.18 20.50
C SER A 413 6.85 -8.66 20.71
N THR A 414 6.74 -9.10 21.97
CA THR A 414 6.37 -10.48 22.37
C THR A 414 4.89 -10.59 22.75
N ASN A 415 4.03 -9.76 22.15
CA ASN A 415 2.61 -9.73 22.49
C ASN A 415 1.86 -10.93 21.93
N THR A 416 0.93 -11.49 22.70
CA THR A 416 -0.12 -12.38 22.20
C THR A 416 -1.46 -11.74 22.49
N VAL A 417 -2.07 -11.13 21.47
CA VAL A 417 -3.32 -10.38 21.60
C VAL A 417 -4.49 -11.21 21.10
N ALA A 418 -5.37 -11.59 22.03
CA ALA A 418 -6.59 -12.33 21.74
C ALA A 418 -7.77 -11.39 21.53
N PHE A 419 -8.14 -11.15 20.28
CA PHE A 419 -9.30 -10.36 19.90
C PHE A 419 -10.58 -11.20 19.95
N ASN A 420 -11.51 -10.79 20.80
CA ASN A 420 -12.84 -11.37 20.93
C ASN A 420 -13.88 -10.39 20.40
N ASN A 421 -14.91 -10.93 19.74
CA ASN A 421 -16.06 -10.19 19.21
C ASN A 421 -15.64 -9.04 18.29
N MET A 422 -14.70 -9.31 17.38
CA MET A 422 -14.23 -8.32 16.41
C MET A 422 -15.39 -7.77 15.58
N ASP A 423 -15.47 -6.45 15.48
CA ASP A 423 -16.31 -5.72 14.52
C ASP A 423 -15.54 -4.47 14.05
N LEU A 424 -14.36 -4.73 13.49
CA LEU A 424 -13.37 -3.73 13.15
C LEU A 424 -13.26 -3.59 11.63
N ASN A 425 -13.15 -2.35 11.18
CA ASN A 425 -12.83 -2.01 9.81
C ASN A 425 -11.45 -1.34 9.79
N LEU A 426 -10.42 -2.08 9.39
CA LEU A 426 -9.10 -1.49 9.20
C LEU A 426 -9.10 -0.85 7.80
N VAL A 427 -9.29 0.47 7.77
CA VAL A 427 -9.46 1.24 6.54
C VAL A 427 -8.16 1.96 6.27
N TYR A 428 -7.26 1.30 5.56
CA TYR A 428 -6.04 1.94 5.08
C TYR A 428 -5.95 1.85 3.56
N ASP A 429 -6.41 2.86 2.86
CA ASP A 429 -6.42 2.84 1.40
C ASP A 429 -5.06 3.31 0.84
N SER A 430 -3.98 2.59 1.17
CA SER A 430 -2.74 2.69 0.40
C SER A 430 -2.22 1.29 0.04
N PRO A 431 -1.67 1.11 -1.17
CA PRO A 431 -1.12 -0.15 -1.64
C PRO A 431 0.19 -0.54 -0.95
N GLU A 432 0.83 0.40 -0.25
CA GLU A 432 2.19 0.26 0.26
C GLU A 432 2.25 0.05 1.77
N VAL A 433 1.33 0.67 2.53
CA VAL A 433 1.34 0.56 4.00
C VAL A 433 0.20 -0.33 4.50
N PRO A 434 0.49 -1.32 5.37
CA PRO A 434 -0.54 -2.23 5.86
C PRO A 434 -1.47 -1.59 6.89
N SER A 435 -2.76 -1.89 6.74
CA SER A 435 -3.79 -1.64 7.75
C SER A 435 -3.70 -2.61 8.95
N LEU A 436 -3.11 -3.80 8.74
CA LEU A 436 -2.84 -4.78 9.79
C LEU A 436 -1.38 -5.21 9.72
N GLU A 437 -0.65 -5.02 10.80
CA GLU A 437 0.77 -5.34 10.87
C GLU A 437 1.05 -6.16 12.14
N VAL A 438 1.65 -7.33 11.95
CA VAL A 438 2.12 -8.19 13.05
C VAL A 438 3.61 -8.40 12.88
N ASN A 439 4.39 -7.87 13.82
CA ASN A 439 5.85 -7.80 13.77
C ASN A 439 6.48 -8.56 14.92
N ASP A 440 7.82 -8.66 14.90
CA ASP A 440 8.60 -9.30 15.93
C ASP A 440 8.11 -10.74 16.23
N ASP A 441 8.09 -11.15 17.50
CA ASP A 441 7.56 -12.44 17.98
C ASP A 441 6.07 -12.32 18.34
N ALA A 442 5.39 -11.33 17.78
CA ALA A 442 4.02 -11.04 18.16
C ALA A 442 3.04 -12.02 17.53
N THR A 443 1.89 -12.14 18.17
CA THR A 443 0.85 -13.09 17.82
C THR A 443 -0.52 -12.42 17.92
N ALA A 444 -1.20 -12.33 16.79
CA ALA A 444 -2.58 -11.85 16.69
C ALA A 444 -3.54 -13.05 16.65
N HIS A 445 -4.33 -13.26 17.71
CA HIS A 445 -5.35 -14.30 17.76
C HIS A 445 -6.74 -13.69 17.58
N VAL A 446 -7.44 -14.03 16.50
CA VAL A 446 -8.82 -13.61 16.23
C VAL A 446 -9.76 -14.78 16.56
N TYR A 447 -10.54 -14.67 17.65
CA TYR A 447 -11.36 -15.77 18.18
C TYR A 447 -12.83 -15.76 17.76
N SER A 448 -13.39 -14.57 17.49
CA SER A 448 -14.79 -14.41 17.10
C SER A 448 -15.04 -13.06 16.45
N GLY A 449 -16.06 -13.00 15.60
CA GLY A 449 -16.50 -11.77 14.93
C GLY A 449 -15.88 -11.58 13.55
N ALA A 450 -16.07 -10.39 13.00
CA ALA A 450 -15.60 -10.03 11.67
C ALA A 450 -14.67 -8.81 11.72
N ALA A 451 -13.56 -8.89 11.01
CA ALA A 451 -12.73 -7.73 10.74
C ALA A 451 -12.41 -7.64 9.26
N THR A 452 -12.21 -6.41 8.78
CA THR A 452 -11.69 -6.14 7.44
C THR A 452 -10.29 -5.53 7.54
N PHE A 453 -9.46 -5.82 6.55
CA PHE A 453 -8.17 -5.17 6.32
C PHE A 453 -8.04 -4.81 4.85
N SER A 454 -7.30 -3.76 4.52
CA SER A 454 -6.92 -3.47 3.14
C SER A 454 -5.65 -4.25 2.79
N HIS A 455 -4.53 -3.90 3.41
CA HIS A 455 -3.26 -4.60 3.31
C HIS A 455 -2.86 -5.16 4.67
N ALA A 456 -2.28 -6.36 4.68
CA ALA A 456 -1.78 -7.00 5.89
C ALA A 456 -0.37 -7.55 5.69
N ILE A 457 0.51 -7.30 6.65
CA ILE A 457 1.87 -7.85 6.71
C ILE A 457 2.04 -8.63 8.02
N ILE A 458 2.39 -9.91 7.89
CA ILE A 458 2.74 -10.79 9.00
C ILE A 458 4.22 -11.13 8.85
N GLY A 459 5.06 -10.67 9.78
CA GLY A 459 6.51 -10.73 9.64
C GLY A 459 7.07 -9.49 8.93
N GLY A 460 6.63 -8.31 9.36
CA GLY A 460 7.13 -7.02 8.88
C GLY A 460 8.46 -6.65 9.54
N ARG A 461 8.64 -5.36 9.82
CA ARG A 461 9.93 -4.75 10.19
C ARG A 461 10.67 -5.53 11.29
N ALA A 462 11.89 -5.97 10.99
CA ALA A 462 12.73 -6.68 11.95
C ALA A 462 13.43 -5.73 12.94
N PRO A 463 13.70 -6.14 14.19
CA PRO A 463 14.57 -5.39 15.09
C PRO A 463 15.96 -5.18 14.48
N ALA A 464 16.63 -4.06 14.77
CA ALA A 464 17.98 -3.84 14.27
C ALA A 464 18.99 -4.89 14.82
N ASN A 465 19.59 -5.68 13.92
CA ASN A 465 20.60 -6.72 14.20
C ASN A 465 20.18 -7.75 15.26
N PRO A 466 19.13 -8.55 15.03
CA PRO A 466 18.72 -9.55 15.99
C PRO A 466 19.64 -10.78 15.89
N PRO A 467 19.87 -11.52 16.99
CA PRO A 467 20.67 -12.75 16.96
C PRO A 467 20.01 -13.89 16.16
N ALA A 468 18.68 -13.85 16.01
CA ALA A 468 17.86 -14.64 15.10
C ALA A 468 16.61 -13.82 14.76
N LEU A 469 16.10 -13.91 13.53
CA LEU A 469 14.88 -13.20 13.16
C LEU A 469 13.69 -13.78 13.94
N PRO A 470 12.85 -12.92 14.56
CA PRO A 470 11.66 -13.36 15.27
C PRO A 470 10.57 -13.85 14.30
N THR A 471 9.56 -14.59 14.79
CA THR A 471 8.47 -15.09 13.94
C THR A 471 7.12 -14.54 14.38
N ALA A 472 6.49 -13.77 13.51
CA ALA A 472 5.17 -13.21 13.73
C ALA A 472 4.06 -14.20 13.36
N HIS A 473 2.96 -14.19 14.11
CA HIS A 473 1.86 -15.13 13.94
C HIS A 473 0.51 -14.44 13.82
N LEU A 474 -0.29 -14.81 12.82
CA LEU A 474 -1.72 -14.48 12.72
C LEU A 474 -2.54 -15.76 12.83
N GLN A 475 -3.48 -15.81 13.76
CA GLN A 475 -4.40 -16.94 13.94
C GLN A 475 -5.84 -16.49 13.78
N VAL A 476 -6.54 -16.98 12.76
CA VAL A 476 -7.97 -16.80 12.52
C VAL A 476 -8.68 -18.08 12.93
N VAL A 477 -9.32 -18.07 14.10
CA VAL A 477 -9.77 -19.29 14.78
C VAL A 477 -11.26 -19.26 15.07
N GLY A 478 -11.92 -20.38 14.81
CA GLY A 478 -13.29 -20.64 15.30
C GLY A 478 -14.39 -20.33 14.29
N SER A 479 -15.49 -21.08 14.42
CA SER A 479 -16.69 -20.91 13.59
C SER A 479 -17.32 -19.53 13.82
N GLY A 480 -17.55 -18.79 12.73
CA GLY A 480 -18.12 -17.43 12.79
C GLY A 480 -17.06 -16.34 12.95
N THR A 481 -15.77 -16.69 12.87
CA THR A 481 -14.67 -15.74 12.74
C THR A 481 -14.35 -15.50 11.27
N SER A 482 -14.31 -14.25 10.85
CA SER A 482 -13.92 -13.88 9.49
C SER A 482 -12.96 -12.70 9.46
N LEU A 483 -11.83 -12.85 8.80
CA LEU A 483 -10.92 -11.76 8.48
C LEU A 483 -10.93 -11.54 6.96
N THR A 484 -11.43 -10.40 6.52
CA THR A 484 -11.69 -10.11 5.09
C THR A 484 -10.75 -9.04 4.57
N GLY A 485 -9.85 -9.42 3.67
CA GLY A 485 -8.91 -8.54 3.00
C GLY A 485 -9.48 -7.96 1.71
N THR A 486 -9.40 -6.64 1.53
CA THR A 486 -9.70 -5.97 0.25
C THR A 486 -8.44 -5.73 -0.60
N GLY A 487 -7.27 -6.08 -0.08
CA GLY A 487 -5.97 -5.97 -0.73
C GLY A 487 -5.08 -7.18 -0.44
N ARG A 488 -3.76 -6.97 -0.56
CA ARG A 488 -2.75 -8.03 -0.43
C ARG A 488 -2.52 -8.45 1.03
N LEU A 489 -2.35 -9.76 1.22
CA LEU A 489 -1.78 -10.37 2.43
C LEU A 489 -0.34 -10.83 2.14
N THR A 490 0.63 -10.27 2.86
CA THR A 490 2.04 -10.70 2.82
C THR A 490 2.39 -11.43 4.10
N VAL A 491 3.07 -12.57 3.97
CA VAL A 491 3.51 -13.42 5.09
C VAL A 491 4.98 -13.76 4.90
N GLY A 492 5.82 -13.28 5.81
CA GLY A 492 7.25 -13.21 5.62
C GLY A 492 7.58 -12.05 4.69
N ASP A 493 7.93 -10.87 5.21
CA ASP A 493 8.27 -9.70 4.39
C ASP A 493 9.71 -9.26 4.67
N GLU A 494 9.96 -8.76 5.88
CA GLU A 494 11.30 -8.49 6.39
C GLU A 494 11.75 -9.48 7.48
N SER A 495 10.79 -10.15 8.13
CA SER A 495 11.03 -11.20 9.11
C SER A 495 10.09 -12.38 8.87
N PRO A 496 10.39 -13.58 9.39
CA PRO A 496 9.49 -14.73 9.28
C PRO A 496 8.05 -14.44 9.72
N GLY A 497 7.10 -14.93 8.93
CA GLY A 497 5.66 -14.80 9.21
C GLY A 497 4.93 -16.13 9.12
N GLN A 498 3.89 -16.30 9.94
CA GLN A 498 3.03 -17.47 9.89
C GLN A 498 1.54 -17.15 10.05
N VAL A 499 0.72 -17.73 9.19
CA VAL A 499 -0.74 -17.61 9.23
C VAL A 499 -1.40 -18.96 9.55
N PHE A 500 -2.38 -18.95 10.43
CA PHE A 500 -3.20 -20.11 10.78
C PHE A 500 -4.67 -19.80 10.61
N VAL A 501 -5.39 -20.58 9.81
CA VAL A 501 -6.84 -20.50 9.67
C VAL A 501 -7.44 -21.81 10.13
N THR A 502 -8.05 -21.82 11.32
CA THR A 502 -8.40 -23.07 12.00
C THR A 502 -9.79 -23.09 12.64
N GLY A 503 -10.32 -24.29 12.88
CA GLY A 503 -11.55 -24.49 13.63
C GLY A 503 -12.80 -23.82 13.05
N GLY A 504 -12.88 -23.67 11.72
CA GLY A 504 -13.99 -22.99 11.05
C GLY A 504 -13.80 -21.49 10.80
N GLY A 505 -12.57 -20.99 10.97
CA GLY A 505 -12.22 -19.60 10.65
C GLY A 505 -12.21 -19.34 9.13
N HIS A 506 -12.52 -18.10 8.74
CA HIS A 506 -12.51 -17.67 7.35
C HIS A 506 -11.51 -16.52 7.13
N LEU A 507 -10.61 -16.68 6.15
CA LEU A 507 -9.69 -15.64 5.71
C LEU A 507 -9.95 -15.30 4.24
N SER A 508 -9.84 -14.03 3.87
CA SER A 508 -9.77 -13.66 2.45
C SER A 508 -8.83 -12.50 2.16
N SER A 509 -8.40 -12.39 0.91
CA SER A 509 -7.51 -11.35 0.38
C SER A 509 -7.66 -11.25 -1.16
N THR A 510 -7.22 -10.16 -1.79
CA THR A 510 -7.21 -10.07 -3.27
C THR A 510 -5.94 -10.64 -3.89
N GLU A 511 -4.87 -10.72 -3.10
CA GLU A 511 -3.60 -11.35 -3.45
C GLU A 511 -2.96 -11.89 -2.17
N SER A 512 -2.18 -12.97 -2.28
CA SER A 512 -1.38 -13.50 -1.17
C SER A 512 0.05 -13.78 -1.60
N ARG A 513 1.01 -13.30 -0.81
CA ARG A 513 2.44 -13.57 -1.00
C ARG A 513 3.01 -14.21 0.26
N LEU A 514 3.51 -15.43 0.12
CA LEU A 514 4.24 -16.13 1.17
C LEU A 514 5.73 -16.15 0.78
N GLY A 515 6.58 -15.66 1.69
CA GLY A 515 8.04 -15.53 1.49
C GLY A 515 8.43 -14.16 0.92
N GLY A 516 9.20 -13.40 1.70
CA GLY A 516 9.58 -12.01 1.44
C GLY A 516 10.79 -11.87 0.54
N LEU A 517 11.15 -10.64 0.16
CA LEU A 517 12.31 -10.39 -0.71
C LEU A 517 13.64 -10.32 0.06
N LEU A 518 13.59 -10.24 1.40
CA LEU A 518 14.78 -10.23 2.24
C LEU A 518 15.22 -11.66 2.60
N PRO A 519 16.53 -11.92 2.76
CA PRO A 519 17.02 -13.22 3.21
C PRO A 519 16.47 -13.60 4.59
N ASP A 520 16.16 -14.89 4.76
CA ASP A 520 15.61 -15.51 5.98
C ASP A 520 14.18 -15.04 6.33
N ALA A 521 13.49 -14.30 5.46
CA ALA A 521 12.11 -13.81 5.64
C ALA A 521 11.06 -14.80 5.11
N TRP A 522 11.14 -16.05 5.56
CA TRP A 522 10.27 -17.14 5.09
C TRP A 522 8.80 -16.95 5.48
N GLY A 523 7.89 -17.46 4.65
CA GLY A 523 6.45 -17.34 4.83
C GLY A 523 5.74 -18.69 5.02
N GLY A 524 4.98 -18.85 6.11
CA GLY A 524 4.22 -20.07 6.37
C GLY A 524 2.71 -19.84 6.46
N ALA A 525 1.92 -20.77 5.92
CA ALA A 525 0.48 -20.77 6.13
C ALA A 525 -0.06 -22.18 6.38
N GLU A 526 -0.99 -22.30 7.34
CA GLU A 526 -1.75 -23.51 7.60
C GLU A 526 -3.25 -23.21 7.62
N VAL A 527 -4.02 -23.92 6.79
CA VAL A 527 -5.48 -23.94 6.85
C VAL A 527 -5.90 -25.33 7.31
N SER A 528 -6.51 -25.43 8.50
CA SER A 528 -6.81 -26.75 9.08
C SER A 528 -8.14 -26.87 9.80
N GLY A 529 -8.73 -28.06 9.69
CA GLY A 529 -10.00 -28.41 10.33
C GLY A 529 -11.22 -28.12 9.46
N ASP A 530 -12.28 -28.90 9.71
CA ASP A 530 -13.54 -28.82 8.97
C ASP A 530 -14.16 -27.42 9.06
N GLY A 531 -14.60 -26.91 7.91
CA GLY A 531 -15.16 -25.57 7.77
C GLY A 531 -14.15 -24.42 7.72
N SER A 532 -12.85 -24.66 7.97
CA SER A 532 -11.82 -23.62 7.81
C SER A 532 -11.62 -23.30 6.33
N TYR A 533 -11.60 -22.01 5.99
CA TYR A 533 -11.62 -21.56 4.60
C TYR A 533 -10.73 -20.35 4.36
N TRP A 534 -9.93 -20.41 3.30
CA TRP A 534 -9.18 -19.26 2.79
C TRP A 534 -9.52 -19.03 1.31
N SER A 535 -10.04 -17.84 0.98
CA SER A 535 -10.25 -17.41 -0.40
C SER A 535 -9.32 -16.27 -0.75
N THR A 536 -8.50 -16.43 -1.77
CA THR A 536 -7.61 -15.36 -2.23
C THR A 536 -7.72 -15.20 -3.75
N GLY A 537 -7.28 -14.06 -4.29
CA GLY A 537 -7.04 -13.96 -5.72
C GLY A 537 -5.78 -14.74 -6.08
N ASN A 538 -4.77 -14.06 -6.62
CA ASN A 538 -3.51 -14.73 -6.95
C ASN A 538 -2.72 -15.08 -5.67
N ILE A 539 -2.16 -16.29 -5.61
CA ILE A 539 -1.29 -16.72 -4.51
C ILE A 539 0.10 -17.10 -5.01
N ALA A 540 1.12 -16.49 -4.41
CA ALA A 540 2.51 -16.87 -4.58
C ALA A 540 3.04 -17.53 -3.30
N VAL A 541 3.43 -18.81 -3.39
CA VAL A 541 4.11 -19.56 -2.34
C VAL A 541 5.59 -19.64 -2.72
N GLY A 542 6.39 -18.77 -2.14
CA GLY A 542 7.80 -18.58 -2.49
C GLY A 542 7.97 -17.43 -3.47
N TYR A 543 7.58 -16.23 -3.05
CA TYR A 543 7.67 -15.01 -3.87
C TYR A 543 9.08 -14.41 -3.89
N GLY A 544 9.77 -14.38 -2.75
CA GLY A 544 11.16 -13.89 -2.66
C GLY A 544 12.13 -14.84 -1.93
N ASP A 545 11.60 -15.60 -0.98
CA ASP A 545 12.31 -16.56 -0.12
C ASP A 545 11.46 -17.85 -0.01
N SER A 546 11.90 -18.82 0.78
CA SER A 546 11.23 -20.08 1.05
C SER A 546 9.86 -19.86 1.69
N ALA A 547 8.89 -20.67 1.26
CA ALA A 547 7.55 -20.62 1.82
C ALA A 547 6.86 -21.98 1.86
N SER A 548 5.87 -22.08 2.74
CA SER A 548 5.03 -23.28 2.86
C SER A 548 3.55 -22.96 3.01
N LEU A 549 2.71 -23.76 2.34
CA LEU A 549 1.26 -23.78 2.54
C LEU A 549 0.81 -25.20 2.86
N THR A 550 0.14 -25.41 3.98
CA THR A 550 -0.46 -26.70 4.36
C THR A 550 -1.98 -26.58 4.47
N ILE A 551 -2.71 -27.48 3.81
CA ILE A 551 -4.17 -27.56 3.83
C ILE A 551 -4.54 -28.94 4.37
N ARG A 552 -5.19 -29.01 5.54
CA ARG A 552 -5.44 -30.30 6.19
C ARG A 552 -6.75 -30.41 6.97
N GLY A 553 -7.15 -31.64 7.30
CA GLY A 553 -8.28 -31.90 8.19
C GLY A 553 -9.63 -31.41 7.67
N GLY A 554 -9.85 -31.42 6.36
CA GLY A 554 -11.11 -31.00 5.72
C GLY A 554 -11.22 -29.51 5.44
N ALA A 555 -10.11 -28.78 5.56
CA ALA A 555 -10.04 -27.37 5.19
C ALA A 555 -10.06 -27.15 3.68
N ARG A 556 -10.39 -25.91 3.27
CA ARG A 556 -10.43 -25.51 1.86
C ARG A 556 -9.69 -24.21 1.58
N VAL A 557 -8.92 -24.19 0.50
CA VAL A 557 -8.34 -22.98 -0.07
C VAL A 557 -8.87 -22.79 -1.49
N ASP A 558 -9.35 -21.59 -1.80
CA ASP A 558 -9.70 -21.17 -3.15
C ASP A 558 -8.78 -20.04 -3.60
N SER A 559 -8.23 -20.13 -4.81
CA SER A 559 -7.39 -19.08 -5.41
C SER A 559 -7.71 -18.87 -6.90
N ASP A 560 -7.31 -17.71 -7.45
CA ASP A 560 -7.35 -17.46 -8.88
C ASP A 560 -6.17 -18.18 -9.56
N ASP A 561 -5.04 -17.50 -9.78
CA ASP A 561 -3.78 -18.14 -10.20
C ASP A 561 -2.90 -18.50 -9.00
N ALA A 562 -2.07 -19.55 -9.15
CA ALA A 562 -1.10 -19.94 -8.13
C ALA A 562 0.30 -20.14 -8.69
N PHE A 563 1.29 -19.71 -7.91
CA PHE A 563 2.71 -19.78 -8.24
C PHE A 563 3.48 -20.39 -7.07
N VAL A 564 4.24 -21.46 -7.30
CA VAL A 564 5.06 -22.11 -6.26
C VAL A 564 6.53 -22.03 -6.67
N SER A 565 7.37 -21.37 -5.89
CA SER A 565 8.78 -21.05 -6.22
C SER A 565 8.93 -20.36 -7.58
N TYR A 566 8.28 -19.21 -7.76
CA TYR A 566 8.23 -18.51 -9.05
C TYR A 566 9.07 -17.23 -9.12
N GLY A 567 9.23 -16.52 -8.00
CA GLY A 567 9.85 -15.20 -7.99
C GLY A 567 11.37 -15.19 -8.20
N ILE A 568 11.95 -14.00 -8.24
CA ILE A 568 13.40 -13.79 -8.39
C ILE A 568 13.82 -12.68 -7.42
N PRO A 569 14.63 -12.99 -6.38
CA PRO A 569 15.02 -14.34 -5.96
C PRO A 569 13.79 -15.17 -5.51
N SER A 570 13.92 -16.48 -5.44
CA SER A 570 12.99 -17.37 -4.72
C SER A 570 13.82 -18.48 -4.11
N GLU A 571 13.30 -19.22 -3.12
CA GLU A 571 13.91 -20.48 -2.66
C GLU A 571 12.93 -21.67 -2.81
N ASP A 572 13.41 -22.86 -2.45
CA ASP A 572 12.61 -24.08 -2.45
C ASP A 572 11.35 -23.90 -1.60
N SER A 573 10.19 -24.10 -2.20
CA SER A 573 8.89 -23.87 -1.55
C SER A 573 7.91 -25.01 -1.79
N GLN A 574 6.98 -25.17 -0.86
CA GLN A 574 6.13 -26.36 -0.81
C GLN A 574 4.67 -26.04 -0.51
N VAL A 575 3.78 -26.72 -1.22
CA VAL A 575 2.36 -26.83 -0.86
C VAL A 575 2.01 -28.27 -0.55
N ILE A 576 1.34 -28.51 0.59
CA ILE A 576 0.85 -29.83 1.02
C ILE A 576 -0.66 -29.77 1.18
N ILE A 577 -1.37 -30.67 0.51
CA ILE A 577 -2.81 -30.89 0.68
C ILE A 577 -2.98 -32.28 1.29
N ASP A 578 -3.25 -32.33 2.58
CA ASP A 578 -3.37 -33.56 3.35
C ASP A 578 -4.85 -33.83 3.70
N GLY A 579 -5.43 -34.85 3.09
CA GLY A 579 -6.80 -35.28 3.33
C GLY A 579 -7.00 -36.20 4.54
N ALA A 580 -5.97 -36.47 5.33
CA ALA A 580 -6.05 -37.42 6.42
C ALA A 580 -7.15 -37.05 7.44
N GLY A 581 -8.07 -37.98 7.69
CA GLY A 581 -9.13 -37.82 8.68
C GLY A 581 -10.41 -38.53 8.31
N LEU A 582 -11.42 -38.43 9.18
CA LEU A 582 -12.78 -38.96 8.95
C LEU A 582 -13.76 -37.89 8.42
N GLY A 583 -13.30 -36.65 8.26
CA GLY A 583 -14.08 -35.51 7.78
C GLY A 583 -14.11 -35.41 6.25
N PRO A 584 -14.59 -34.29 5.68
CA PRO A 584 -14.43 -34.03 4.25
C PRO A 584 -12.95 -34.00 3.85
N SER A 585 -12.66 -34.29 2.58
CA SER A 585 -11.31 -34.14 2.03
C SER A 585 -10.87 -32.68 2.08
N SER A 586 -9.60 -32.46 2.41
CA SER A 586 -8.93 -31.17 2.24
C SER A 586 -8.84 -30.82 0.76
N LEU A 587 -9.10 -29.57 0.40
CA LEU A 587 -9.21 -29.14 -1.00
C LEU A 587 -8.44 -27.84 -1.26
N TRP A 588 -7.66 -27.83 -2.34
CA TRP A 588 -7.20 -26.61 -2.99
C TRP A 588 -7.86 -26.50 -4.37
N ALA A 589 -8.64 -25.44 -4.60
CA ALA A 589 -9.31 -25.20 -5.88
C ALA A 589 -8.85 -23.88 -6.51
N LEU A 590 -8.38 -23.95 -7.77
CA LEU A 590 -7.88 -22.83 -8.53
C LEU A 590 -8.83 -22.49 -9.69
N GLN A 591 -9.25 -21.23 -9.80
CA GLN A 591 -10.02 -20.73 -10.95
C GLN A 591 -9.14 -20.42 -12.17
N GLY A 592 -7.84 -20.24 -11.94
CA GLY A 592 -6.83 -19.96 -12.94
C GLY A 592 -5.86 -21.12 -13.15
N SER A 593 -4.61 -20.78 -13.41
CA SER A 593 -3.51 -21.71 -13.68
C SER A 593 -2.61 -21.93 -12.46
N LEU A 594 -1.94 -23.08 -12.42
CA LEU A 594 -0.91 -23.41 -11.45
C LEU A 594 0.46 -23.46 -12.14
N THR A 595 1.42 -22.68 -11.65
CA THR A 595 2.82 -22.77 -12.08
C THR A 595 3.69 -23.27 -10.93
N ILE A 596 4.44 -24.34 -11.16
CA ILE A 596 5.34 -24.98 -10.19
C ILE A 596 6.77 -24.85 -10.68
N GLY A 597 7.56 -24.08 -9.93
CA GLY A 597 8.96 -23.79 -10.19
C GLY A 597 9.17 -22.75 -11.30
N ASN A 598 10.30 -22.07 -11.20
CA ASN A 598 10.83 -21.21 -12.26
C ASN A 598 12.37 -21.24 -12.23
N ALA A 599 12.98 -20.56 -11.26
CA ALA A 599 14.41 -20.61 -11.00
C ALA A 599 14.76 -21.71 -9.97
N GLU A 600 14.02 -21.78 -8.87
CA GLU A 600 14.22 -22.76 -7.79
C GLU A 600 13.17 -23.88 -7.78
N PHE A 601 13.33 -24.85 -6.87
CA PHE A 601 12.52 -26.05 -6.83
C PHE A 601 11.17 -25.82 -6.12
N GLY A 602 10.08 -25.84 -6.89
CA GLY A 602 8.72 -25.83 -6.34
C GLY A 602 8.16 -27.24 -6.13
N SER A 603 7.42 -27.46 -5.04
CA SER A 603 6.73 -28.74 -4.82
C SER A 603 5.26 -28.58 -4.43
N VAL A 604 4.41 -29.42 -5.00
CA VAL A 604 3.01 -29.57 -4.60
C VAL A 604 2.75 -31.04 -4.33
N GLU A 605 2.28 -31.36 -3.13
CA GLU A 605 2.01 -32.72 -2.68
C GLU A 605 0.54 -32.87 -2.28
N VAL A 606 -0.15 -33.86 -2.84
CA VAL A 606 -1.54 -34.19 -2.54
C VAL A 606 -1.58 -35.57 -1.90
N LEU A 607 -1.91 -35.62 -0.61
CA LEU A 607 -1.68 -36.78 0.26
C LEU A 607 -2.98 -37.23 0.93
N ASP A 608 -3.05 -38.52 1.26
CA ASP A 608 -4.00 -39.12 2.20
C ASP A 608 -5.49 -38.77 1.98
N GLY A 609 -5.91 -38.60 0.72
CA GLY A 609 -7.28 -38.25 0.33
C GLY A 609 -7.50 -36.76 0.08
N GLY A 610 -6.43 -35.99 -0.02
CA GLY A 610 -6.44 -34.59 -0.42
C GLY A 610 -6.86 -34.41 -1.88
N GLN A 611 -7.32 -33.21 -2.21
CA GLN A 611 -7.82 -32.88 -3.55
C GLN A 611 -7.21 -31.58 -4.06
N LEU A 612 -6.74 -31.61 -5.32
CA LEU A 612 -6.30 -30.44 -6.07
C LEU A 612 -7.17 -30.30 -7.32
N TYR A 613 -7.76 -29.13 -7.53
CA TYR A 613 -8.55 -28.82 -8.71
C TYR A 613 -8.02 -27.56 -9.40
N VAL A 614 -7.74 -27.63 -10.70
CA VAL A 614 -7.21 -26.51 -11.50
C VAL A 614 -8.10 -26.28 -12.72
N HIS A 615 -8.69 -25.09 -12.84
CA HIS A 615 -9.62 -24.79 -13.92
C HIS A 615 -8.94 -24.48 -15.26
N GLN A 616 -7.71 -23.94 -15.24
CA GLN A 616 -6.95 -23.71 -16.47
C GLN A 616 -5.77 -24.68 -16.55
N ASN A 617 -4.54 -24.19 -16.68
CA ASN A 617 -3.39 -25.01 -17.00
C ASN A 617 -2.53 -25.30 -15.78
N VAL A 618 -1.79 -26.39 -15.82
CA VAL A 618 -0.71 -26.69 -14.88
C VAL A 618 0.62 -26.69 -15.63
N SER A 619 1.60 -25.93 -15.14
CA SER A 619 2.95 -25.88 -15.72
C SER A 619 3.99 -26.25 -14.66
N ILE A 620 4.75 -27.31 -14.90
CA ILE A 620 5.84 -27.80 -14.05
C ILE A 620 7.17 -27.53 -14.75
N LYS A 621 7.95 -26.56 -14.26
CA LYS A 621 9.16 -26.03 -14.94
C LYS A 621 10.47 -26.24 -14.20
N SER A 622 10.43 -26.27 -12.86
CA SER A 622 11.54 -26.62 -11.97
C SER A 622 10.95 -27.14 -10.66
N GLY A 623 10.42 -28.36 -10.67
CA GLY A 623 9.62 -28.82 -9.54
C GLY A 623 8.89 -30.12 -9.74
N GLY A 624 8.02 -30.42 -8.78
CA GLY A 624 7.20 -31.64 -8.80
C GLY A 624 5.77 -31.43 -8.31
N LEU A 625 4.83 -32.04 -9.03
CA LEU A 625 3.48 -32.33 -8.54
C LEU A 625 3.40 -33.82 -8.21
N ARG A 626 3.17 -34.14 -6.93
CA ARG A 626 3.10 -35.51 -6.41
C ARG A 626 1.73 -35.79 -5.81
N VAL A 627 1.12 -36.91 -6.18
CA VAL A 627 -0.17 -37.35 -5.65
C VAL A 627 -0.02 -38.75 -5.07
N ASP A 628 -0.18 -38.85 -3.76
CA ASP A 628 -0.11 -40.11 -3.02
C ASP A 628 -1.51 -40.56 -2.61
N GLY A 629 -1.98 -41.65 -3.20
CA GLY A 629 -3.26 -42.27 -2.87
C GLY A 629 -3.25 -43.17 -1.65
N THR A 630 -2.16 -43.23 -0.87
CA THR A 630 -2.10 -44.05 0.35
C THR A 630 -3.28 -43.72 1.26
N LEU A 631 -3.92 -44.75 1.82
CA LEU A 631 -5.19 -44.61 2.56
C LEU A 631 -5.00 -44.96 4.04
N PRO A 632 -4.47 -44.06 4.89
CA PRO A 632 -4.49 -44.28 6.33
C PRO A 632 -5.91 -44.30 6.88
N ASN A 633 -6.80 -43.39 6.43
CA ASN A 633 -8.20 -43.26 6.90
C ASN A 633 -9.19 -42.56 5.91
N GLY A 634 -8.80 -42.25 4.65
CA GLY A 634 -9.57 -41.40 3.70
C GLY A 634 -9.96 -42.07 2.36
N GLY A 635 -10.51 -41.28 1.43
CA GLY A 635 -10.68 -41.66 0.01
C GLY A 635 -9.39 -41.46 -0.81
N PRO A 636 -9.34 -41.83 -2.10
CA PRO A 636 -8.13 -41.65 -2.91
C PRO A 636 -7.79 -40.17 -3.08
N SER A 637 -6.49 -39.83 -2.96
CA SER A 637 -5.99 -38.51 -3.35
C SER A 637 -6.25 -38.25 -4.82
N ARG A 638 -6.68 -37.03 -5.13
CA ARG A 638 -7.15 -36.67 -6.47
C ARG A 638 -6.59 -35.35 -6.96
N PHE A 639 -6.28 -35.31 -8.25
CA PHE A 639 -5.92 -34.10 -8.97
C PHE A 639 -6.70 -34.00 -10.29
N ASP A 640 -7.42 -32.90 -10.51
CA ASP A 640 -8.16 -32.67 -11.76
C ASP A 640 -7.78 -31.33 -12.39
N VAL A 641 -7.62 -31.32 -13.72
CA VAL A 641 -7.28 -30.14 -14.53
C VAL A 641 -8.23 -30.06 -15.71
N LEU A 642 -8.88 -28.90 -15.93
CA LEU A 642 -9.69 -28.73 -17.14
C LEU A 642 -8.88 -28.26 -18.36
N GLY A 643 -7.75 -27.58 -18.15
CA GLY A 643 -6.83 -27.19 -19.21
C GLY A 643 -5.69 -28.18 -19.43
N ASP A 644 -4.57 -27.66 -19.93
CA ASP A 644 -3.39 -28.44 -20.28
C ASP A 644 -2.47 -28.68 -19.07
N VAL A 645 -1.79 -29.82 -19.05
CA VAL A 645 -0.68 -30.11 -18.13
C VAL A 645 0.63 -30.15 -18.91
N LEU A 646 1.53 -29.24 -18.57
CA LEU A 646 2.81 -29.00 -19.21
C LEU A 646 3.93 -29.39 -18.23
N VAL A 647 4.80 -30.32 -18.62
CA VAL A 647 5.93 -30.76 -17.80
C VAL A 647 7.22 -30.61 -18.57
N GLY A 648 8.08 -29.70 -18.13
CA GLY A 648 9.39 -29.42 -18.73
C GLY A 648 9.69 -27.93 -18.76
N GLY A 649 10.85 -27.56 -18.24
CA GLY A 649 11.36 -26.19 -18.18
C GLY A 649 12.85 -26.16 -17.86
N PRO A 650 13.43 -24.97 -17.58
CA PRO A 650 14.88 -24.80 -17.43
C PRO A 650 15.49 -25.51 -16.21
N GLY A 651 14.67 -25.99 -15.27
CA GLY A 651 15.10 -26.67 -14.04
C GLY A 651 15.62 -28.09 -14.24
N SER A 652 16.30 -28.61 -13.21
CA SER A 652 16.93 -29.94 -13.23
C SER A 652 15.97 -31.12 -12.98
N VAL A 653 14.77 -30.84 -12.46
CA VAL A 653 13.73 -31.84 -12.17
C VAL A 653 12.37 -31.27 -12.54
N ASN A 654 11.65 -31.94 -13.44
CA ASN A 654 10.29 -31.60 -13.85
C ASN A 654 9.43 -32.85 -13.81
N LEU A 655 8.65 -33.01 -12.75
CA LEU A 655 8.01 -34.29 -12.44
C LEU A 655 6.51 -34.15 -12.16
N LEU A 656 5.71 -34.92 -12.90
CA LEU A 656 4.36 -35.31 -12.48
C LEU A 656 4.41 -36.74 -11.95
N ALA A 657 4.02 -36.98 -10.70
CA ALA A 657 4.03 -38.31 -10.11
C ALA A 657 2.72 -38.65 -9.41
N LEU A 658 2.13 -39.80 -9.73
CA LEU A 658 0.98 -40.35 -9.03
C LEU A 658 1.32 -41.75 -8.53
N TRP A 659 0.91 -42.08 -7.30
CA TRP A 659 1.09 -43.43 -6.77
C TRP A 659 0.02 -43.91 -5.78
N SER A 660 0.10 -45.20 -5.42
CA SER A 660 -0.68 -45.83 -4.35
C SER A 660 -2.21 -45.71 -4.48
N GLY A 661 -2.75 -45.75 -5.70
CA GLY A 661 -4.20 -45.63 -5.92
C GLY A 661 -4.69 -44.18 -6.09
N ALA A 662 -3.76 -43.23 -6.25
CA ALA A 662 -4.07 -41.86 -6.65
C ALA A 662 -4.82 -41.81 -7.98
N THR A 663 -5.71 -40.84 -8.11
CA THR A 663 -6.48 -40.61 -9.35
C THR A 663 -6.24 -39.22 -9.89
N GLY A 664 -6.28 -39.05 -11.20
CA GLY A 664 -6.33 -37.72 -11.78
C GLY A 664 -6.97 -37.65 -13.15
N GLY A 665 -7.48 -36.47 -13.49
CA GLY A 665 -8.13 -36.18 -14.76
C GLY A 665 -7.54 -34.93 -15.41
N ILE A 666 -7.32 -34.98 -16.72
CA ILE A 666 -6.88 -33.85 -17.54
C ILE A 666 -7.88 -33.74 -18.70
N GLU A 667 -8.68 -32.67 -18.76
CA GLU A 667 -9.57 -32.44 -19.90
C GLU A 667 -8.85 -31.78 -21.10
N GLY A 668 -7.67 -31.19 -20.89
CA GLY A 668 -6.80 -30.70 -21.96
C GLY A 668 -5.74 -31.73 -22.38
N ASN A 669 -4.58 -31.21 -22.79
CA ASN A 669 -3.45 -32.01 -23.25
C ASN A 669 -2.47 -32.33 -22.11
N LEU A 670 -1.84 -33.50 -22.18
CA LEU A 670 -0.63 -33.80 -21.39
C LEU A 670 0.60 -33.66 -22.29
N ILE A 671 1.47 -32.71 -21.99
CA ILE A 671 2.67 -32.40 -22.79
C ILE A 671 3.91 -32.52 -21.92
N LEU A 672 4.78 -33.49 -22.25
CA LEU A 672 6.08 -33.71 -21.60
C LEU A 672 7.23 -33.29 -22.52
N GLY A 673 8.18 -32.52 -21.99
CA GLY A 673 9.38 -32.12 -22.71
C GLY A 673 9.21 -30.92 -23.64
N MET A 674 8.40 -29.92 -23.24
CA MET A 674 8.12 -28.74 -24.07
C MET A 674 9.27 -27.73 -24.08
N ASP A 675 9.71 -27.27 -22.90
CA ASP A 675 10.73 -26.23 -22.74
C ASP A 675 11.96 -26.70 -21.94
N GLY A 676 12.09 -28.01 -21.72
CA GLY A 676 13.19 -28.66 -21.01
C GLY A 676 12.90 -30.13 -20.76
N GLU A 677 13.77 -30.87 -20.06
CA GLU A 677 13.51 -32.29 -19.77
C GLU A 677 12.29 -32.44 -18.87
N GLY A 678 11.41 -33.41 -19.14
CA GLY A 678 10.17 -33.60 -18.38
C GLY A 678 9.78 -35.06 -18.20
N ALA A 679 9.29 -35.43 -17.03
CA ALA A 679 8.92 -36.81 -16.72
C ALA A 679 7.55 -36.94 -16.06
N ALA A 680 6.85 -38.02 -16.40
CA ALA A 680 5.66 -38.48 -15.70
C ALA A 680 5.87 -39.90 -15.14
N ILE A 681 5.50 -40.14 -13.88
CA ILE A 681 5.61 -41.44 -13.21
C ILE A 681 4.26 -41.83 -12.64
N LEU A 682 3.74 -42.99 -13.06
CA LEU A 682 2.51 -43.58 -12.53
C LEU A 682 2.84 -44.96 -11.93
N TRP A 683 2.88 -45.04 -10.60
CA TRP A 683 3.26 -46.26 -9.87
C TRP A 683 2.11 -46.78 -8.99
N GLY A 684 1.69 -48.02 -9.16
CA GLY A 684 0.64 -48.65 -8.39
C GLY A 684 1.07 -49.99 -7.82
N GLN A 685 1.04 -50.13 -6.49
CA GLN A 685 0.69 -51.41 -5.87
C GLN A 685 -0.76 -51.30 -5.40
N ALA A 686 -1.59 -52.25 -5.82
CA ALA A 686 -3.00 -52.33 -5.44
C ALA A 686 -3.15 -52.60 -3.94
N HIS A 687 -3.07 -51.57 -3.10
CA HIS A 687 -3.62 -51.67 -1.76
C HIS A 687 -5.11 -51.29 -1.84
N ILE A 688 -5.96 -52.27 -1.52
CA ILE A 688 -7.43 -52.19 -1.36
C ILE A 688 -8.33 -51.86 -2.57
N GLY A 689 -7.91 -52.19 -3.80
CA GLY A 689 -8.84 -52.40 -4.92
C GLY A 689 -9.05 -51.21 -5.87
N SER A 690 -8.28 -50.14 -5.73
CA SER A 690 -8.22 -49.02 -6.68
C SER A 690 -6.82 -48.95 -7.32
N SER A 691 -6.75 -48.91 -8.65
CA SER A 691 -5.48 -48.71 -9.37
C SER A 691 -5.13 -47.22 -9.44
N THR A 692 -3.84 -46.89 -9.39
CA THR A 692 -3.37 -45.54 -9.76
C THR A 692 -3.81 -45.25 -11.21
N GLN A 693 -4.50 -44.13 -11.44
CA GLN A 693 -5.11 -43.82 -12.74
C GLN A 693 -4.95 -42.34 -13.10
N LEU A 694 -4.54 -42.06 -14.34
CA LEU A 694 -4.55 -40.73 -14.93
C LEU A 694 -5.33 -40.78 -16.24
N ASP A 695 -6.45 -40.07 -16.31
CA ASP A 695 -7.31 -39.99 -17.49
C ASP A 695 -7.04 -38.70 -18.26
N VAL A 696 -6.69 -38.80 -19.55
CA VAL A 696 -6.47 -37.62 -20.41
C VAL A 696 -7.57 -37.56 -21.46
N VAL A 697 -8.57 -36.72 -21.22
CA VAL A 697 -9.82 -36.65 -21.98
C VAL A 697 -9.91 -35.32 -22.71
N ASP A 698 -9.19 -35.17 -23.81
CA ASP A 698 -9.36 -34.00 -24.68
C ASP A 698 -10.56 -34.17 -25.65
N PRO A 699 -11.60 -33.31 -25.57
CA PRO A 699 -12.77 -33.41 -26.44
C PRO A 699 -12.50 -33.01 -27.91
N LEU A 700 -11.34 -32.42 -28.24
CA LEU A 700 -11.00 -31.93 -29.58
C LEU A 700 -9.80 -32.62 -30.27
N ALA A 701 -8.80 -33.20 -29.57
CA ALA A 701 -7.64 -33.84 -30.21
C ALA A 701 -6.95 -35.03 -29.49
N GLY A 702 -7.24 -35.35 -28.21
CA GLY A 702 -6.72 -36.55 -27.53
C GLY A 702 -5.19 -36.67 -27.46
N LEU A 703 -4.45 -35.57 -27.25
CA LEU A 703 -3.00 -35.54 -27.44
C LEU A 703 -2.22 -35.69 -26.12
N CYS A 704 -1.64 -36.87 -25.91
CA CYS A 704 -0.50 -37.06 -25.00
C CYS A 704 0.79 -36.93 -25.82
N ALA A 705 1.52 -35.83 -25.65
CA ALA A 705 2.76 -35.55 -26.37
C ALA A 705 3.97 -35.82 -25.47
N ILE A 706 4.80 -36.78 -25.86
CA ILE A 706 6.05 -37.11 -25.14
C ILE A 706 7.23 -36.75 -26.03
N GLY A 707 8.11 -35.89 -25.52
CA GLY A 707 9.38 -35.56 -26.17
C GLY A 707 9.21 -34.60 -27.33
N ARG A 708 8.36 -33.58 -27.16
CA ARG A 708 7.96 -32.66 -28.23
C ARG A 708 9.14 -31.85 -28.78
N ALA A 709 9.97 -31.30 -27.91
CA ALA A 709 11.16 -30.54 -28.27
C ALA A 709 12.43 -31.00 -27.52
N TYR A 710 12.27 -31.57 -26.32
CA TYR A 710 13.35 -32.06 -25.46
C TYR A 710 13.13 -33.51 -25.03
N ASN A 711 14.11 -34.12 -24.35
CA ASN A 711 13.97 -35.47 -23.79
C ASN A 711 12.80 -35.51 -22.81
N ALA A 712 11.95 -36.52 -22.94
CA ALA A 712 10.89 -36.78 -21.97
C ALA A 712 10.66 -38.28 -21.80
N GLY A 713 10.12 -38.66 -20.64
CA GLY A 713 9.86 -40.05 -20.33
C GLY A 713 8.57 -40.24 -19.54
N ILE A 714 7.89 -41.35 -19.80
CA ILE A 714 6.80 -41.84 -18.96
C ILE A 714 7.15 -43.22 -18.40
N SER A 715 6.92 -43.42 -17.11
CA SER A 715 7.10 -44.70 -16.43
C SER A 715 5.76 -45.17 -15.87
N LEU A 716 5.32 -46.36 -16.28
CA LEU A 716 4.07 -47.00 -15.85
C LEU A 716 4.41 -48.32 -15.16
N ASP A 717 4.08 -48.46 -13.88
CA ASP A 717 4.21 -49.73 -13.15
C ASP A 717 2.96 -49.97 -12.30
N GLY A 718 2.15 -50.97 -12.63
CA GLY A 718 0.92 -51.29 -11.88
C GLY A 718 -0.18 -50.21 -11.84
N GLY A 719 -0.04 -49.12 -12.59
CA GLY A 719 -1.04 -48.06 -12.81
C GLY A 719 -1.49 -47.94 -14.28
N GLY A 720 -2.55 -47.18 -14.54
CA GLY A 720 -3.11 -46.93 -15.87
C GLY A 720 -3.01 -45.45 -16.30
N LEU A 721 -2.59 -45.24 -17.55
CA LEU A 721 -2.82 -43.99 -18.30
C LEU A 721 -3.88 -44.31 -19.36
N LEU A 722 -5.02 -43.62 -19.32
CA LEU A 722 -6.19 -43.91 -20.16
C LEU A 722 -6.54 -42.76 -21.11
#